data_AF-A0A7U6QN08-F1
#
_entry.id   AF-A0A7U6QN08-F1
#
_cell.length_a   1.000
_cell.length_b   1.000
_cell.length_c   1.000
_cell.angle_alpha   90.00
_cell.angle_beta   90.00
_cell.angle_gamma   90.00
#
_symmetry.space_group_name_H-M   'P 1'
#
loop_
_entity.id
_entity.type
_entity.pdbx_description
1 polymer ?
#
loop_
_entity_poly.entity_id
_entity_poly.type
_entity_poly.pdbx_seq_one_letter_code
_entity_poly.pdbx_strand_id
1 'polypeptide(L)'
;MAICKTPPHEIAKINVDDSSKKDELLESTLKHTKNKIIELTRMDFQQFTRSILLAQGSFSAFLKAKADERADILEKITGTDIYATISTHVHNKKRTEEEILSKLQYGLDGLALLDTEEEGQLRADLQSYQSTQSTQQREIQDLVEKIKWLDSVTESKEKLNTYQNDLAQAQQAQQDFIHDATRLTAANKALEIDSQYGKLASDRNNLKRLQNEQQGINDTLPQTQNNLHQANVLLDTVKTRVQAADEALRSTLPNIREARRLDIDITQQTQGLKEAQQRENTLSDHTQRLRLEIDHHQQQAVQNKSQLADIARNLNGANDLNDIDGDIANFKSYCTSLKALLQDNADLNINKANQKHNTDQYQSHLRTLYPLQKDQAAKEKALQAQIEELQQKQAELIERQSLPEIHSEQEQIDGLDRQLEQIESKADKLNELRAQIKDIDTELPVIQDDLVVLADIITNKSSTIQSTKDKRQDKQTQLYLLQKVATLESHIADLKDGHPCPLCGSLEHPYGANHPHLISDTEADQIQQQMIELDTTISDLENSLSVHRISQATKQQQLERQQNQKNLLQDQAQKLAADIKQSVSLVLKENYSPFIAAMIQPLQQFETHVDIIPVLKSTQHQLTERKASLKGTLSNYQRLGGEARYHARGH
;
A
#
# COMPACT_ATOMS: atom_id res chain seq x y z
N MET A 1 147.29 59.32 -22.69
CA MET A 1 146.07 58.62 -22.21
C MET A 1 146.26 58.38 -20.71
N ALA A 2 145.54 59.11 -19.86
CA ALA A 2 145.60 58.95 -18.40
C ALA A 2 144.16 58.79 -17.91
N ILE A 3 143.81 57.57 -17.48
CA ILE A 3 142.45 57.26 -17.04
C ILE A 3 142.35 57.66 -15.56
N CYS A 4 141.61 58.73 -15.27
CA CYS A 4 141.15 59.00 -13.91
C CYS A 4 140.23 57.85 -13.49
N LYS A 5 140.75 56.89 -12.72
CA LYS A 5 139.93 55.92 -12.01
C LYS A 5 139.04 56.69 -11.04
N THR A 6 137.74 56.43 -11.06
CA THR A 6 136.83 56.86 -9.99
C THR A 6 137.30 56.27 -8.65
N PRO A 7 137.21 57.03 -7.54
CA PRO A 7 137.57 56.49 -6.23
C PRO A 7 136.61 55.36 -5.85
N PRO A 8 137.09 54.29 -5.18
CA PRO A 8 136.23 53.20 -4.72
C PRO A 8 135.26 53.68 -3.65
N HIS A 9 134.02 53.17 -3.66
CA HIS A 9 132.98 53.49 -2.68
C HIS A 9 133.01 52.54 -1.47
N GLU A 10 134.20 52.42 -0.90
CA GLU A 10 134.55 51.49 0.17
C GLU A 10 134.50 52.18 1.54
N ILE A 11 134.01 51.47 2.54
CA ILE A 11 134.11 51.85 3.96
C ILE A 11 134.79 50.72 4.72
N ALA A 12 135.82 51.06 5.49
CA ALA A 12 136.67 50.10 6.19
C ALA A 12 136.95 50.58 7.62
N LYS A 13 137.21 49.63 8.52
CA LYS A 13 137.63 49.86 9.90
C LYS A 13 139.15 49.77 9.97
N ILE A 14 139.79 50.93 10.20
CA ILE A 14 141.24 51.06 10.27
C ILE A 14 141.73 50.76 11.70
N ASN A 15 142.76 49.92 11.84
CA ASN A 15 143.35 49.57 13.14
C ASN A 15 144.64 50.37 13.39
N VAL A 16 144.52 51.55 13.99
CA VAL A 16 145.64 52.51 14.12
C VAL A 16 146.71 52.08 15.13
N ASP A 17 146.33 51.38 16.21
CA ASP A 17 147.21 51.08 17.36
C ASP A 17 147.94 49.72 17.27
N ASP A 18 147.72 48.93 16.22
CA ASP A 18 148.32 47.59 16.06
C ASP A 18 148.73 47.32 14.61
N SER A 19 149.98 47.69 14.30
CA SER A 19 150.59 47.53 12.97
C SER A 19 150.85 46.09 12.53
N SER A 20 150.48 45.07 13.34
CA SER A 20 150.47 43.67 12.93
C SER A 20 149.17 43.23 12.25
N LYS A 21 148.09 44.01 12.36
CA LYS A 21 146.78 43.72 11.75
C LYS A 21 146.59 44.48 10.44
N LYS A 22 145.78 43.90 9.55
CA LYS A 22 145.26 44.58 8.35
C LYS A 22 143.90 45.21 8.66
N ASP A 23 143.56 46.24 7.89
CA ASP A 23 142.26 46.91 7.99
C ASP A 23 141.12 46.02 7.48
N GLU A 24 139.93 46.19 8.06
CA GLU A 24 138.75 45.37 7.80
C GLU A 24 137.77 46.11 6.87
N LEU A 25 137.58 45.61 5.64
CA LEU A 25 136.61 46.17 4.68
C LEU A 25 135.18 45.81 5.11
N LEU A 26 134.35 46.83 5.40
CA LEU A 26 132.98 46.65 5.91
C LEU A 26 131.94 46.64 4.80
N GLU A 27 132.09 47.47 3.76
CA GLU A 27 131.25 47.49 2.56
C GLU A 27 132.00 48.14 1.38
N SER A 28 131.60 47.79 0.16
CA SER A 28 132.19 48.28 -1.11
C SER A 28 131.16 48.63 -2.19
N THR A 29 129.86 48.45 -1.94
CA THR A 29 128.81 48.59 -2.96
C THR A 29 127.93 49.82 -2.70
N LEU A 30 128.05 50.87 -3.53
CA LEU A 30 127.41 52.20 -3.40
C LEU A 30 126.06 52.25 -2.64
N LYS A 31 125.06 51.43 -3.02
CA LYS A 31 123.73 51.41 -2.38
C LYS A 31 123.77 50.87 -0.95
N HIS A 32 124.54 49.81 -0.71
CA HIS A 32 124.74 49.25 0.61
C HIS A 32 125.69 50.11 1.44
N THR A 33 126.78 50.65 0.88
CA THR A 33 127.62 51.65 1.55
C THR A 33 126.80 52.84 2.03
N LYS A 34 125.85 53.36 1.22
CA LYS A 34 124.93 54.43 1.66
C LYS A 34 124.07 54.01 2.85
N ASN A 35 123.41 52.84 2.79
CA ASN A 35 122.58 52.36 3.90
C ASN A 35 123.40 52.05 5.16
N LYS A 36 124.61 51.48 5.00
CA LYS A 36 125.53 51.16 6.10
C LYS A 36 126.07 52.43 6.77
N ILE A 37 126.31 53.50 6.01
CA ILE A 37 126.59 54.83 6.58
C ILE A 37 125.43 55.28 7.46
N ILE A 38 124.18 55.23 6.96
CA ILE A 38 122.99 55.64 7.74
C ILE A 38 122.82 54.77 9.00
N GLU A 39 123.08 53.47 8.92
CA GLU A 39 123.04 52.55 10.07
C GLU A 39 124.10 52.89 11.13
N LEU A 40 125.33 53.22 10.70
CA LEU A 40 126.46 53.52 11.57
C LEU A 40 126.41 54.94 12.17
N THR A 41 125.96 55.95 11.41
CA THR A 41 125.81 57.34 11.88
C THR A 41 124.46 57.62 12.54
N ARG A 42 123.47 56.76 12.31
CA ARG A 42 122.04 56.98 12.60
C ARG A 42 121.46 58.24 11.94
N MET A 43 122.05 58.72 10.84
CA MET A 43 121.63 59.92 10.13
C MET A 43 121.73 59.76 8.61
N ASP A 44 120.73 60.27 7.89
CA ASP A 44 120.80 60.40 6.43
C ASP A 44 121.64 61.60 5.97
N PHE A 45 121.88 61.69 4.65
CA PHE A 45 122.70 62.74 4.05
C PHE A 45 122.12 64.17 4.25
N GLN A 46 120.80 64.34 4.22
CA GLN A 46 120.16 65.64 4.46
C GLN A 46 120.16 66.01 5.94
N GLN A 47 119.99 65.03 6.84
CA GLN A 47 120.14 65.22 8.28
C GLN A 47 121.59 65.62 8.61
N PHE A 48 122.59 64.86 8.13
CA PHE A 48 124.01 65.15 8.36
C PHE A 48 124.42 66.55 7.83
N THR A 49 123.97 66.92 6.62
CA THR A 49 124.28 68.24 6.01
C THR A 49 123.47 69.42 6.55
N ARG A 50 122.56 69.18 7.51
CA ARG A 50 121.82 70.23 8.23
C ARG A 50 122.17 70.30 9.71
N SER A 51 122.56 69.19 10.33
CA SER A 51 122.82 69.08 11.77
C SER A 51 124.31 69.01 12.16
N ILE A 52 125.20 68.59 11.25
CA ILE A 52 126.63 68.38 11.56
C ILE A 52 127.53 69.18 10.60
N LEU A 53 127.32 69.07 9.29
CA LEU A 53 128.14 69.76 8.29
C LEU A 53 127.56 71.15 7.95
N LEU A 54 127.93 72.17 8.74
CA LEU A 54 127.54 73.58 8.53
C LEU A 54 128.18 74.20 7.28
N ALA A 55 127.69 73.81 6.09
CA ALA A 55 128.06 74.44 4.83
C ALA A 55 127.64 75.92 4.81
N GLN A 56 128.55 76.79 4.33
CA GLN A 56 128.39 78.24 4.34
C GLN A 56 127.18 78.70 3.50
N GLY A 57 126.05 78.94 4.18
CA GLY A 57 124.78 79.38 3.58
C GLY A 57 123.58 78.47 3.86
N SER A 58 123.77 77.19 4.20
CA SER A 58 122.66 76.24 4.37
C SER A 58 121.76 76.54 5.58
N PHE A 59 122.32 77.07 6.67
CA PHE A 59 121.54 77.52 7.84
C PHE A 59 120.59 78.68 7.49
N SER A 60 121.02 79.57 6.58
CA SER A 60 120.21 80.69 6.09
C SER A 60 118.98 80.24 5.30
N ALA A 61 119.01 79.04 4.70
CA ALA A 61 117.85 78.45 4.03
C ALA A 61 116.81 77.93 5.04
N PHE A 62 117.24 77.35 6.16
CA PHE A 62 116.33 76.92 7.24
C PHE A 62 115.61 78.11 7.88
N LEU A 63 116.31 79.21 8.15
CA LEU A 63 115.70 80.44 8.69
C LEU A 63 114.73 81.14 7.73
N LYS A 64 114.85 80.93 6.41
CA LYS A 64 114.03 81.58 5.38
C LYS A 64 112.89 80.72 4.83
N ALA A 65 112.85 79.43 5.16
CA ALA A 65 111.76 78.53 4.75
C ALA A 65 110.41 78.99 5.34
N LYS A 66 109.30 78.64 4.67
CA LYS A 66 107.93 78.94 5.13
C LYS A 66 107.59 78.18 6.42
N ALA A 67 106.46 78.53 7.04
CA ALA A 67 106.03 77.87 8.27
C ALA A 67 105.85 76.36 8.08
N ASP A 68 105.13 75.96 7.03
CA ASP A 68 104.85 74.56 6.72
C ASP A 68 106.13 73.79 6.33
N GLU A 69 106.99 74.41 5.51
CA GLU A 69 108.31 73.86 5.15
C GLU A 69 109.22 73.67 6.38
N ARG A 70 109.12 74.55 7.40
CA ARG A 70 109.82 74.38 8.67
C ARG A 70 109.18 73.31 9.55
N ALA A 71 107.85 73.20 9.58
CA ALA A 71 107.15 72.15 10.30
C ALA A 71 107.54 70.76 9.74
N ASP A 72 107.49 70.59 8.42
CA ASP A 72 107.84 69.35 7.71
C ASP A 72 109.31 68.92 7.93
N ILE A 73 110.23 69.89 8.07
CA ILE A 73 111.63 69.63 8.44
C ILE A 73 111.79 69.29 9.92
N LEU A 74 111.11 70.01 10.83
CA LEU A 74 111.17 69.76 12.27
C LEU A 74 110.59 68.39 12.59
N GLU A 75 109.44 68.05 12.02
CA GLU A 75 108.71 66.78 12.20
C GLU A 75 109.58 65.56 11.85
N LYS A 76 110.39 65.68 10.79
CA LYS A 76 111.35 64.65 10.32
C LYS A 76 112.70 64.66 11.07
N ILE A 77 112.91 65.62 11.96
CA ILE A 77 114.04 65.68 12.91
C ILE A 77 113.60 65.19 14.31
N THR A 78 112.34 65.41 14.71
CA THR A 78 111.79 64.96 15.99
C THR A 78 111.11 63.59 15.95
N GLY A 79 110.83 63.04 14.75
CA GLY A 79 110.16 61.74 14.59
C GLY A 79 108.67 61.80 14.95
N THR A 80 107.99 62.84 14.47
CA THR A 80 106.60 63.16 14.86
C THR A 80 105.61 63.11 13.69
N ASP A 81 105.99 62.48 12.58
CA ASP A 81 105.20 62.20 11.36
C ASP A 81 103.88 61.42 11.61
N ILE A 82 103.80 60.81 12.80
CA ILE A 82 102.59 60.21 13.35
C ILE A 82 101.42 61.23 13.42
N TYR A 83 101.67 62.51 13.73
CA TYR A 83 100.60 63.50 13.92
C TYR A 83 99.94 63.94 12.60
N ALA A 84 100.71 64.09 11.51
CA ALA A 84 100.15 64.30 10.17
C ALA A 84 99.22 63.14 9.74
N THR A 85 99.65 61.91 10.06
CA THR A 85 98.87 60.68 9.83
C THR A 85 97.57 60.66 10.64
N ILE A 86 97.64 60.97 11.94
CA ILE A 86 96.47 61.08 12.83
C ILE A 86 95.49 62.15 12.32
N SER A 87 95.97 63.33 11.94
CA SER A 87 95.15 64.42 11.42
C SER A 87 94.34 63.99 10.19
N THR A 88 94.99 63.28 9.26
CA THR A 88 94.34 62.73 8.06
C THR A 88 93.30 61.66 8.42
N HIS A 89 93.59 60.77 9.38
CA HIS A 89 92.62 59.78 9.87
C HIS A 89 91.41 60.41 10.55
N VAL A 90 91.60 61.43 11.39
CA VAL A 90 90.50 62.15 12.05
C VAL A 90 89.61 62.87 11.04
N HIS A 91 90.19 63.53 10.03
CA HIS A 91 89.41 64.20 8.98
C HIS A 91 88.63 63.20 8.11
N ASN A 92 89.25 62.09 7.71
CA ASN A 92 88.58 61.03 6.96
C ASN A 92 87.45 60.38 7.77
N LYS A 93 87.69 60.01 9.05
CA LYS A 93 86.63 59.45 9.90
C LYS A 93 85.48 60.44 10.06
N LYS A 94 85.74 61.72 10.36
CA LYS A 94 84.70 62.75 10.45
C LYS A 94 83.82 62.77 9.19
N ARG A 95 84.42 62.78 8.00
CA ARG A 95 83.66 62.81 6.74
C ARG A 95 82.80 61.56 6.56
N THR A 96 83.32 60.38 6.92
CA THR A 96 82.55 59.13 6.87
C THR A 96 81.37 59.12 7.85
N GLU A 97 81.55 59.60 9.09
CA GLU A 97 80.42 59.71 10.03
C GLU A 97 79.38 60.74 9.55
N GLU A 98 79.79 61.86 8.95
CA GLU A 98 78.86 62.84 8.35
C GLU A 98 78.11 62.25 7.14
N GLU A 99 78.76 61.43 6.30
CA GLU A 99 78.12 60.69 5.20
C GLU A 99 77.13 59.61 5.71
N ILE A 100 77.41 58.97 6.85
CA ILE A 100 76.52 57.99 7.49
C ILE A 100 75.31 58.69 8.13
N LEU A 101 75.55 59.76 8.91
CA LEU A 101 74.50 60.56 9.53
C LEU A 101 73.52 61.10 8.48
N SER A 102 74.03 61.64 7.38
CA SER A 102 73.19 62.14 6.28
C SER A 102 72.31 61.05 5.65
N LYS A 103 72.82 59.82 5.50
CA LYS A 103 72.01 58.68 5.00
C LYS A 103 70.94 58.25 6.01
N LEU A 104 71.27 58.24 7.30
CA LEU A 104 70.30 57.92 8.36
C LEU A 104 69.21 58.99 8.45
N GLN A 105 69.56 60.27 8.33
CA GLN A 105 68.58 61.36 8.26
C GLN A 105 67.68 61.24 7.02
N TYR A 106 68.22 60.96 5.84
CA TYR A 106 67.40 60.68 4.64
C TYR A 106 66.48 59.45 4.81
N GLY A 107 66.92 58.43 5.57
CA GLY A 107 66.08 57.27 5.90
C GLY A 107 64.95 57.61 6.88
N LEU A 108 65.17 58.53 7.81
CA LEU A 108 64.16 59.02 8.75
C LEU A 108 63.19 60.00 8.10
N ASP A 109 63.67 60.95 7.29
CA ASP A 109 62.84 61.88 6.52
C ASP A 109 61.98 61.15 5.46
N GLY A 110 62.40 59.95 5.04
CA GLY A 110 61.61 59.05 4.19
C GLY A 110 60.51 58.27 4.93
N LEU A 111 60.51 58.27 6.26
CA LEU A 111 59.48 57.64 7.08
C LEU A 111 58.42 58.70 7.46
N ALA A 112 57.35 58.77 6.67
CA ALA A 112 56.14 59.50 7.01
C ALA A 112 55.43 58.82 8.20
N LEU A 113 55.92 59.10 9.40
CA LEU A 113 55.29 58.74 10.67
C LEU A 113 53.99 59.53 10.80
N LEU A 114 52.86 58.83 10.96
CA LEU A 114 51.59 59.48 11.30
C LEU A 114 51.77 60.23 12.62
N ASP A 115 51.30 61.48 12.65
CA ASP A 115 51.28 62.22 13.90
C ASP A 115 50.12 61.79 14.81
N THR A 116 50.11 62.29 16.05
CA THR A 116 49.10 61.92 17.05
C THR A 116 47.70 62.48 16.76
N GLU A 117 47.58 63.45 15.86
CA GLU A 117 46.30 64.00 15.39
C GLU A 117 45.74 63.15 14.24
N GLU A 118 46.59 62.75 13.27
CA GLU A 118 46.24 61.79 12.21
C GLU A 118 45.85 60.41 12.76
N GLU A 119 46.62 59.85 13.71
CA GLU A 119 46.27 58.58 14.34
C GLU A 119 44.98 58.71 15.17
N GLY A 120 44.79 59.85 15.85
CA GLY A 120 43.57 60.18 16.60
C GLY A 120 42.34 60.24 15.69
N GLN A 121 42.46 60.88 14.53
CA GLN A 121 41.39 61.01 13.56
C GLN A 121 41.04 59.67 12.90
N LEU A 122 42.04 58.88 12.48
CA LEU A 122 41.79 57.54 11.92
C LEU A 122 41.13 56.59 12.93
N ARG A 123 41.49 56.69 14.22
CA ARG A 123 40.79 55.95 15.30
C ARG A 123 39.34 56.42 15.48
N ALA A 124 39.08 57.72 15.40
CA ALA A 124 37.73 58.28 15.49
C ALA A 124 36.85 57.87 14.29
N ASP A 125 37.40 57.91 13.07
CA ASP A 125 36.71 57.47 11.86
C ASP A 125 36.42 55.97 11.90
N LEU A 126 37.38 55.14 12.32
CA LEU A 126 37.16 53.69 12.51
C LEU A 126 36.07 53.40 13.54
N GLN A 127 36.03 54.13 14.66
CA GLN A 127 34.96 54.01 15.66
C GLN A 127 33.60 54.46 15.10
N SER A 128 33.59 55.52 14.29
CA SER A 128 32.39 56.02 13.59
C SER A 128 31.83 54.99 12.59
N TYR A 129 32.70 54.37 11.78
CA TYR A 129 32.31 53.32 10.84
C TYR A 129 31.81 52.06 11.56
N GLN A 130 32.46 51.63 12.66
CA GLN A 130 31.97 50.51 13.48
C GLN A 130 30.59 50.78 14.11
N SER A 131 30.35 52.00 14.59
CA SER A 131 29.05 52.42 15.11
C SER A 131 27.96 52.42 14.02
N THR A 132 28.30 52.94 12.83
CA THR A 132 27.43 52.95 11.64
C THR A 132 27.09 51.53 11.20
N GLN A 133 28.09 50.64 11.09
CA GLN A 133 27.91 49.23 10.75
C GLN A 133 27.01 48.52 11.78
N SER A 134 27.23 48.72 13.08
CA SER A 134 26.40 48.12 14.14
C SER A 134 24.94 48.60 14.09
N THR A 135 24.70 49.81 13.60
CA THR A 135 23.36 50.38 13.41
C THR A 135 22.68 49.78 12.18
N GLN A 136 23.35 49.78 11.03
CA GLN A 136 22.85 49.18 9.79
C GLN A 136 22.60 47.67 9.94
N GLN A 137 23.43 46.95 10.69
CA GLN A 137 23.23 45.52 10.98
C GLN A 137 21.91 45.27 11.74
N ARG A 138 21.52 46.18 12.65
CA ARG A 138 20.25 46.11 13.37
C ARG A 138 19.06 46.48 12.49
N GLU A 139 19.20 47.48 11.62
CA GLU A 139 18.17 47.85 10.64
C GLU A 139 17.90 46.71 9.64
N ILE A 140 18.96 46.04 9.15
CA ILE A 140 18.83 44.85 8.30
C ILE A 140 18.11 43.72 9.04
N GLN A 141 18.41 43.49 10.32
CA GLN A 141 17.77 42.43 11.10
C GLN A 141 16.27 42.71 11.35
N ASP A 142 15.92 43.95 11.71
CA ASP A 142 14.54 44.43 11.85
C ASP A 142 13.76 44.33 10.53
N LEU A 143 14.37 44.69 9.40
CA LEU A 143 13.76 44.54 8.07
C LEU A 143 13.54 43.06 7.70
N VAL A 144 14.48 42.17 8.03
CA VAL A 144 14.31 40.71 7.81
C VAL A 144 13.18 40.13 8.66
N GLU A 145 13.01 40.60 9.90
CA GLU A 145 11.86 40.19 10.74
C GLU A 145 10.53 40.74 10.20
N LYS A 146 10.51 41.98 9.69
CA LYS A 146 9.33 42.57 9.03
C LYS A 146 8.95 41.85 7.73
N ILE A 147 9.93 41.42 6.93
CA ILE A 147 9.68 40.61 5.72
C ILE A 147 9.07 39.26 6.10
N LYS A 148 9.68 38.53 7.05
CA LYS A 148 9.13 37.25 7.54
C LYS A 148 7.70 37.39 8.08
N TRP A 149 7.41 38.50 8.77
CA TRP A 149 6.06 38.80 9.22
C TRP A 149 5.09 39.00 8.05
N LEU A 150 5.46 39.79 7.03
CA LEU A 150 4.66 39.96 5.81
C LEU A 150 4.41 38.63 5.07
N ASP A 151 5.43 37.76 4.98
CA ASP A 151 5.31 36.43 4.36
C ASP A 151 4.34 35.52 5.14
N SER A 152 4.37 35.55 6.48
CA SER A 152 3.38 34.84 7.30
C SER A 152 1.95 35.40 7.15
N VAL A 153 1.82 36.70 6.85
CA VAL A 153 0.53 37.37 6.61
C VAL A 153 -0.02 37.05 5.22
N THR A 154 0.82 36.87 4.20
CA THR A 154 0.36 36.39 2.87
C THR A 154 -0.04 34.92 2.94
N GLU A 155 0.79 34.05 3.52
CA GLU A 155 0.46 32.62 3.72
C GLU A 155 -0.85 32.44 4.51
N SER A 156 -1.06 33.24 5.57
CA SER A 156 -2.29 33.22 6.37
C SER A 156 -3.52 33.69 5.58
N LYS A 157 -3.38 34.62 4.63
CA LYS A 157 -4.47 35.06 3.74
C LYS A 157 -4.82 34.01 2.70
N GLU A 158 -3.83 33.31 2.15
CA GLU A 158 -4.06 32.21 1.22
C GLU A 158 -4.79 31.05 1.91
N LYS A 159 -4.34 30.65 3.11
CA LYS A 159 -5.03 29.67 3.96
C LYS A 159 -6.47 30.08 4.31
N LEU A 160 -6.69 31.35 4.64
CA LEU A 160 -8.04 31.87 4.92
C LEU A 160 -8.95 31.82 3.67
N ASN A 161 -8.42 32.13 2.49
CA ASN A 161 -9.15 32.02 1.23
C ASN A 161 -9.48 30.55 0.90
N THR A 162 -8.53 29.60 1.04
CA THR A 162 -8.84 28.18 0.83
C THR A 162 -9.92 27.69 1.78
N TYR A 163 -9.83 27.97 3.08
CA TYR A 163 -10.86 27.57 4.06
C TYR A 163 -12.23 28.22 3.80
N GLN A 164 -12.29 29.43 3.24
CA GLN A 164 -13.55 30.05 2.82
C GLN A 164 -14.18 29.33 1.62
N ASN A 165 -13.36 28.90 0.65
CA ASN A 165 -13.84 28.11 -0.49
C ASN A 165 -14.26 26.70 -0.06
N ASP A 166 -13.50 26.03 0.80
CA ASP A 166 -13.82 24.71 1.35
C ASP A 166 -15.14 24.75 2.14
N LEU A 167 -15.35 25.79 2.96
CA LEU A 167 -16.60 26.02 3.69
C LEU A 167 -17.78 26.23 2.75
N ALA A 168 -17.61 27.02 1.68
CA ALA A 168 -18.65 27.25 0.68
C ALA A 168 -19.01 25.95 -0.09
N GLN A 169 -18.02 25.14 -0.46
CA GLN A 169 -18.25 23.83 -1.08
C GLN A 169 -18.96 22.86 -0.13
N ALA A 170 -18.55 22.80 1.15
CA ALA A 170 -19.21 21.97 2.16
C ALA A 170 -20.67 22.40 2.41
N GLN A 171 -20.95 23.71 2.43
CA GLN A 171 -22.31 24.24 2.56
C GLN A 171 -23.18 23.94 1.32
N GLN A 172 -22.62 24.03 0.11
CA GLN A 172 -23.34 23.66 -1.11
C GLN A 172 -23.65 22.16 -1.13
N ALA A 173 -22.66 21.30 -0.88
CA ALA A 173 -22.84 19.86 -0.80
C ALA A 173 -23.85 19.45 0.30
N GLN A 174 -23.90 20.18 1.42
CA GLN A 174 -24.91 20.00 2.44
C GLN A 174 -26.33 20.34 1.94
N GLN A 175 -26.50 21.41 1.16
CA GLN A 175 -27.81 21.74 0.56
C GLN A 175 -28.23 20.72 -0.51
N ASP A 176 -27.32 20.36 -1.41
CA ASP A 176 -27.58 19.39 -2.47
C ASP A 176 -28.03 18.03 -1.89
N PHE A 177 -27.46 17.63 -0.75
CA PHE A 177 -27.80 16.40 -0.04
C PHE A 177 -29.16 16.44 0.70
N ILE A 178 -29.82 17.60 0.89
CA ILE A 178 -31.11 17.67 1.62
C ILE A 178 -32.19 16.77 0.97
N HIS A 179 -32.23 16.70 -0.36
CA HIS A 179 -33.17 15.84 -1.07
C HIS A 179 -32.90 14.35 -0.86
N ASP A 180 -31.63 13.95 -0.75
CA ASP A 180 -31.26 12.55 -0.54
C ASP A 180 -31.34 12.15 0.95
N ALA A 181 -31.06 13.06 1.88
CA ALA A 181 -31.30 12.87 3.31
C ALA A 181 -32.80 12.70 3.62
N THR A 182 -33.68 13.48 2.99
CA THR A 182 -35.14 13.33 3.14
C THR A 182 -35.64 12.04 2.48
N ARG A 183 -35.13 11.66 1.29
CA ARG A 183 -35.44 10.39 0.63
C ARG A 183 -34.98 9.18 1.46
N LEU A 184 -33.78 9.23 2.05
CA LEU A 184 -33.26 8.21 2.97
C LEU A 184 -34.10 8.10 4.25
N THR A 185 -34.50 9.23 4.82
CA THR A 185 -35.39 9.25 6.00
C THR A 185 -36.76 8.62 5.71
N ALA A 186 -37.31 8.84 4.51
CA ALA A 186 -38.54 8.18 4.06
C ALA A 186 -38.33 6.67 3.80
N ALA A 187 -37.21 6.28 3.20
CA ALA A 187 -36.87 4.88 2.95
C ALA A 187 -36.71 4.08 4.26
N ASN A 188 -36.03 4.63 5.26
CA ASN A 188 -35.86 3.99 6.57
C ASN A 188 -37.22 3.77 7.27
N LYS A 189 -38.11 4.78 7.25
CA LYS A 189 -39.48 4.65 7.77
C LYS A 189 -40.34 3.64 7.00
N ALA A 190 -40.08 3.45 5.70
CA ALA A 190 -40.73 2.39 4.93
C ALA A 190 -40.19 1.00 5.30
N LEU A 191 -38.88 0.88 5.54
CA LEU A 191 -38.21 -0.36 5.95
C LEU A 191 -38.72 -0.88 7.30
N GLU A 192 -38.98 0.01 8.26
CA GLU A 192 -39.61 -0.32 9.56
C GLU A 192 -40.95 -1.06 9.43
N ILE A 193 -41.72 -0.76 8.37
CA ILE A 193 -43.07 -1.33 8.15
C ILE A 193 -43.13 -2.36 7.01
N ASP A 194 -42.05 -2.58 6.26
CA ASP A 194 -42.05 -3.42 5.05
C ASP A 194 -42.54 -4.86 5.33
N SER A 195 -42.07 -5.47 6.43
CA SER A 195 -42.52 -6.80 6.85
C SER A 195 -44.02 -6.87 7.15
N GLN A 196 -44.60 -5.81 7.73
CA GLN A 196 -46.03 -5.73 8.02
C GLN A 196 -46.84 -5.43 6.75
N TYR A 197 -46.31 -4.58 5.87
CA TYR A 197 -46.91 -4.25 4.58
C TYR A 197 -46.93 -5.47 3.64
N GLY A 198 -45.83 -6.24 3.57
CA GLY A 198 -45.74 -7.47 2.81
C GLY A 198 -46.74 -8.54 3.30
N LYS A 199 -46.93 -8.64 4.62
CA LYS A 199 -47.99 -9.49 5.20
C LYS A 199 -49.39 -9.00 4.80
N LEU A 200 -49.68 -7.71 4.97
CA LEU A 200 -50.95 -7.10 4.55
C LEU A 200 -51.23 -7.25 3.04
N ALA A 201 -50.20 -7.18 2.19
CA ALA A 201 -50.31 -7.41 0.76
C ALA A 201 -50.62 -8.88 0.44
N SER A 202 -49.96 -9.83 1.11
CA SER A 202 -50.27 -11.25 1.03
C SER A 202 -51.72 -11.54 1.47
N ASP A 203 -52.15 -10.98 2.60
CA ASP A 203 -53.50 -11.17 3.16
C ASP A 203 -54.57 -10.56 2.25
N ARG A 204 -54.32 -9.39 1.64
CA ARG A 204 -55.20 -8.78 0.61
C ARG A 204 -55.30 -9.63 -0.65
N ASN A 205 -54.18 -10.20 -1.13
CA ASN A 205 -54.17 -11.08 -2.30
C ASN A 205 -54.91 -12.40 -2.00
N ASN A 206 -54.73 -12.97 -0.81
CA ASN A 206 -55.49 -14.14 -0.34
C ASN A 206 -56.98 -13.85 -0.23
N LEU A 207 -57.38 -12.71 0.36
CA LEU A 207 -58.78 -12.32 0.45
C LEU A 207 -59.42 -12.15 -0.93
N LYS A 208 -58.72 -11.53 -1.88
CA LYS A 208 -59.18 -11.40 -3.27
C LYS A 208 -59.31 -12.76 -3.98
N ARG A 209 -58.37 -13.68 -3.76
CA ARG A 209 -58.46 -15.07 -4.26
C ARG A 209 -59.68 -15.78 -3.68
N LEU A 210 -59.88 -15.71 -2.36
CA LEU A 210 -61.00 -16.34 -1.66
C LEU A 210 -62.35 -15.76 -2.08
N GLN A 211 -62.44 -14.45 -2.38
CA GLN A 211 -63.64 -13.85 -2.97
C GLN A 211 -63.94 -14.41 -4.36
N ASN A 212 -62.94 -14.55 -5.23
CA ASN A 212 -63.11 -15.15 -6.55
C ASN A 212 -63.55 -16.63 -6.46
N GLU A 213 -62.96 -17.39 -5.55
CA GLU A 213 -63.33 -18.79 -5.28
C GLU A 213 -64.76 -18.91 -4.73
N GLN A 214 -65.13 -18.07 -3.76
CA GLN A 214 -66.49 -18.00 -3.22
C GLN A 214 -67.50 -17.63 -4.31
N GLN A 215 -67.18 -16.70 -5.19
CA GLN A 215 -68.08 -16.30 -6.27
C GLN A 215 -68.23 -17.42 -7.32
N GLY A 216 -67.15 -18.08 -7.74
CA GLY A 216 -67.23 -19.24 -8.63
C GLY A 216 -68.04 -20.41 -8.04
N ILE A 217 -68.01 -20.60 -6.72
CA ILE A 217 -68.88 -21.56 -6.02
C ILE A 217 -70.33 -21.08 -6.03
N ASN A 218 -70.60 -19.81 -5.73
CA ASN A 218 -71.96 -19.23 -5.76
C ASN A 218 -72.59 -19.27 -7.16
N ASP A 219 -71.80 -19.11 -8.22
CA ASP A 219 -72.27 -19.15 -9.61
C ASP A 219 -72.57 -20.59 -10.08
N THR A 220 -71.87 -21.60 -9.54
CA THR A 220 -72.02 -23.02 -9.94
C THR A 220 -72.98 -23.82 -9.04
N LEU A 221 -73.15 -23.42 -7.77
CA LEU A 221 -74.02 -24.09 -6.81
C LEU A 221 -75.49 -24.23 -7.28
N PRO A 222 -76.15 -23.20 -7.84
CA PRO A 222 -77.54 -23.30 -8.29
C PRO A 222 -77.71 -24.31 -9.43
N GLN A 223 -76.77 -24.34 -10.37
CA GLN A 223 -76.81 -25.31 -11.47
C GLN A 223 -76.58 -26.74 -10.96
N THR A 224 -75.68 -26.92 -9.99
CA THR A 224 -75.42 -28.22 -9.37
C THR A 224 -76.63 -28.72 -8.57
N GLN A 225 -77.30 -27.83 -7.83
CA GLN A 225 -78.56 -28.14 -7.12
C GLN A 225 -79.70 -28.47 -8.09
N ASN A 226 -79.83 -27.75 -9.20
CA ASN A 226 -80.82 -28.03 -10.25
C ASN A 226 -80.56 -29.40 -10.91
N ASN A 227 -79.31 -29.71 -11.26
CA ASN A 227 -78.91 -31.02 -11.78
C ASN A 227 -79.24 -32.16 -10.79
N LEU A 228 -78.97 -31.96 -9.50
CA LEU A 228 -79.32 -32.92 -8.43
C LEU A 228 -80.85 -33.12 -8.32
N HIS A 229 -81.62 -32.03 -8.38
CA HIS A 229 -83.09 -32.08 -8.33
C HIS A 229 -83.65 -32.85 -9.54
N GLN A 230 -83.18 -32.56 -10.75
CA GLN A 230 -83.57 -33.26 -11.96
C GLN A 230 -83.23 -34.76 -11.90
N ALA A 231 -82.04 -35.13 -11.39
CA ALA A 231 -81.66 -36.52 -11.20
C ALA A 231 -82.58 -37.25 -10.21
N ASN A 232 -82.98 -36.60 -9.11
CA ASN A 232 -83.92 -37.16 -8.13
C ASN A 232 -85.34 -37.32 -8.70
N VAL A 233 -85.83 -36.34 -9.46
CA VAL A 233 -87.14 -36.42 -10.15
C VAL A 233 -87.16 -37.56 -11.18
N LEU A 234 -86.07 -37.72 -11.95
CA LEU A 234 -85.92 -38.84 -12.88
C LEU A 234 -85.89 -40.18 -12.13
N LEU A 235 -85.16 -40.27 -11.01
CA LEU A 235 -85.07 -41.48 -10.19
C LEU A 235 -86.45 -41.92 -9.66
N ASP A 236 -87.26 -41.00 -9.11
CA ASP A 236 -88.61 -41.34 -8.61
C ASP A 236 -89.60 -41.62 -9.76
N THR A 237 -89.44 -40.97 -10.92
CA THR A 237 -90.19 -41.31 -12.14
C THR A 237 -89.86 -42.72 -12.64
N VAL A 238 -88.62 -43.18 -12.48
CA VAL A 238 -88.23 -44.57 -12.81
C VAL A 238 -88.76 -45.55 -11.76
N LYS A 239 -88.64 -45.26 -10.46
CA LYS A 239 -89.20 -46.12 -9.38
C LYS A 239 -90.70 -46.36 -9.56
N THR A 240 -91.47 -45.30 -9.78
CA THR A 240 -92.93 -45.39 -9.96
C THR A 240 -93.31 -46.17 -11.22
N ARG A 241 -92.55 -46.02 -12.32
CA ARG A 241 -92.72 -46.86 -13.53
C ARG A 241 -92.41 -48.34 -13.28
N VAL A 242 -91.37 -48.66 -12.51
CA VAL A 242 -91.03 -50.05 -12.14
C VAL A 242 -92.13 -50.66 -11.26
N GLN A 243 -92.61 -49.92 -10.25
CA GLN A 243 -93.72 -50.35 -9.40
C GLN A 243 -95.00 -50.62 -10.20
N ALA A 244 -95.37 -49.72 -11.12
CA ALA A 244 -96.53 -49.91 -11.99
C ALA A 244 -96.37 -51.11 -12.94
N ALA A 245 -95.15 -51.39 -13.42
CA ALA A 245 -94.86 -52.56 -14.24
C ALA A 245 -94.95 -53.88 -13.45
N ASP A 246 -94.45 -53.90 -12.20
CA ASP A 246 -94.61 -55.05 -11.29
C ASP A 246 -96.08 -55.30 -10.92
N GLU A 247 -96.86 -54.25 -10.67
CA GLU A 247 -98.30 -54.34 -10.39
C GLU A 247 -99.08 -54.89 -11.61
N ALA A 248 -98.75 -54.41 -12.82
CA ALA A 248 -99.29 -54.91 -14.08
C ALA A 248 -98.91 -56.38 -14.34
N LEU A 249 -97.66 -56.78 -14.04
CA LEU A 249 -97.22 -58.16 -14.15
C LEU A 249 -97.94 -59.08 -13.15
N ARG A 250 -98.07 -58.64 -11.89
CA ARG A 250 -98.79 -59.38 -10.83
C ARG A 250 -100.26 -59.59 -11.14
N SER A 251 -100.93 -58.57 -11.71
CA SER A 251 -102.35 -58.65 -12.08
C SER A 251 -102.61 -59.41 -13.39
N THR A 252 -101.66 -59.43 -14.33
CA THR A 252 -101.80 -60.21 -15.58
C THR A 252 -101.38 -61.68 -15.43
N LEU A 253 -100.49 -62.03 -14.50
CA LEU A 253 -100.04 -63.41 -14.27
C LEU A 253 -101.19 -64.42 -14.00
N PRO A 254 -102.23 -64.11 -13.19
CA PRO A 254 -103.42 -64.96 -13.05
C PRO A 254 -104.16 -65.16 -14.37
N ASN A 255 -104.36 -64.09 -15.15
CA ASN A 255 -105.06 -64.16 -16.43
C ASN A 255 -104.29 -65.00 -17.46
N ILE A 256 -102.95 -64.93 -17.45
CA ILE A 256 -102.08 -65.77 -18.28
C ILE A 256 -102.13 -67.25 -17.84
N ARG A 257 -102.34 -67.53 -16.54
CA ARG A 257 -102.54 -68.91 -16.05
C ARG A 257 -103.90 -69.47 -16.46
N GLU A 258 -104.97 -68.69 -16.33
CA GLU A 258 -106.31 -69.11 -16.79
C GLU A 258 -106.39 -69.25 -18.31
N ALA A 259 -105.75 -68.36 -19.08
CA ALA A 259 -105.62 -68.52 -20.53
C ALA A 259 -104.96 -69.86 -20.88
N ARG A 260 -103.82 -70.20 -20.26
CA ARG A 260 -103.15 -71.50 -20.46
C ARG A 260 -103.99 -72.69 -20.00
N ARG A 261 -104.81 -72.54 -18.96
CA ARG A 261 -105.73 -73.59 -18.50
C ARG A 261 -106.83 -73.81 -19.55
N LEU A 262 -107.39 -72.74 -20.10
CA LEU A 262 -108.38 -72.78 -21.18
C LEU A 262 -107.78 -73.30 -22.49
N ASP A 263 -106.52 -72.98 -22.83
CA ASP A 263 -105.82 -73.55 -23.99
C ASP A 263 -105.71 -75.08 -23.88
N ILE A 264 -105.44 -75.60 -22.67
CA ILE A 264 -105.40 -77.05 -22.38
C ILE A 264 -106.81 -77.65 -22.49
N ASP A 265 -107.82 -77.03 -21.86
CA ASP A 265 -109.23 -77.48 -21.97
C ASP A 265 -109.67 -77.53 -23.44
N ILE A 266 -109.42 -76.47 -24.22
CA ILE A 266 -109.75 -76.37 -25.65
C ILE A 266 -109.04 -77.46 -26.45
N THR A 267 -107.75 -77.71 -26.18
CA THR A 267 -106.98 -78.78 -26.85
C THR A 267 -107.59 -80.15 -26.55
N GLN A 268 -107.94 -80.42 -25.29
CA GLN A 268 -108.53 -81.69 -24.87
C GLN A 268 -109.94 -81.90 -25.45
N GLN A 269 -110.78 -80.87 -25.44
CA GLN A 269 -112.13 -80.92 -26.04
C GLN A 269 -112.07 -81.04 -27.57
N THR A 270 -111.13 -80.37 -28.23
CA THR A 270 -110.93 -80.48 -29.69
C THR A 270 -110.50 -81.90 -30.07
N GLN A 271 -109.63 -82.54 -29.29
CA GLN A 271 -109.24 -83.94 -29.51
C GLN A 271 -110.42 -84.89 -29.27
N GLY A 272 -111.19 -84.71 -28.19
CA GLY A 272 -112.39 -85.51 -27.92
C GLY A 272 -113.48 -85.36 -28.99
N LEU A 273 -113.68 -84.14 -29.52
CA LEU A 273 -114.60 -83.87 -30.61
C LEU A 273 -114.12 -84.48 -31.95
N LYS A 274 -112.81 -84.49 -32.20
CA LYS A 274 -112.21 -85.19 -33.35
C LYS A 274 -112.38 -86.71 -33.27
N GLU A 275 -112.23 -87.29 -32.08
CA GLU A 275 -112.50 -88.72 -31.84
C GLU A 275 -113.99 -89.04 -31.99
N ALA A 276 -114.88 -88.17 -31.50
CA ALA A 276 -116.32 -88.29 -31.73
C ALA A 276 -116.67 -88.22 -33.22
N GLN A 277 -116.10 -87.28 -33.98
CA GLN A 277 -116.31 -87.15 -35.42
C GLN A 277 -115.78 -88.36 -36.20
N GLN A 278 -114.63 -88.93 -35.82
CA GLN A 278 -114.15 -90.18 -36.40
C GLN A 278 -115.09 -91.37 -36.12
N ARG A 279 -115.73 -91.37 -34.94
CA ARG A 279 -116.70 -92.39 -34.53
C ARG A 279 -118.04 -92.23 -35.26
N GLU A 280 -118.51 -91.00 -35.44
CA GLU A 280 -119.66 -90.68 -36.30
C GLU A 280 -119.38 -91.10 -37.74
N ASN A 281 -118.23 -90.71 -38.31
CA ASN A 281 -117.88 -91.04 -39.68
C ASN A 281 -117.79 -92.56 -39.90
N THR A 282 -117.23 -93.33 -38.95
CA THR A 282 -117.19 -94.80 -39.05
C THR A 282 -118.54 -95.48 -38.82
N LEU A 283 -119.43 -94.89 -38.02
CA LEU A 283 -120.85 -95.29 -37.91
C LEU A 283 -121.63 -94.96 -39.18
N SER A 284 -121.36 -93.82 -39.82
CA SER A 284 -121.95 -93.40 -41.08
C SER A 284 -121.50 -94.33 -42.21
N ASP A 285 -120.20 -94.62 -42.32
CA ASP A 285 -119.63 -95.63 -43.22
C ASP A 285 -120.27 -97.01 -43.02
N HIS A 286 -120.45 -97.47 -41.77
CA HIS A 286 -121.14 -98.73 -41.48
C HIS A 286 -122.61 -98.67 -41.87
N THR A 287 -123.30 -97.57 -41.56
CA THR A 287 -124.72 -97.38 -41.90
C THR A 287 -124.90 -97.33 -43.41
N GLN A 288 -123.99 -96.69 -44.15
CA GLN A 288 -124.01 -96.62 -45.61
C GLN A 288 -123.62 -97.96 -46.26
N ARG A 289 -122.68 -98.72 -45.71
CA ARG A 289 -122.40 -100.10 -46.15
C ARG A 289 -123.59 -101.01 -45.91
N LEU A 290 -124.19 -100.98 -44.72
CA LEU A 290 -125.44 -101.70 -44.43
C LEU A 290 -126.58 -101.23 -45.34
N ARG A 291 -126.66 -99.93 -45.67
CA ARG A 291 -127.63 -99.43 -46.66
C ARG A 291 -127.35 -99.96 -48.06
N LEU A 292 -126.09 -100.10 -48.46
CA LEU A 292 -125.70 -100.67 -49.75
C LEU A 292 -125.87 -102.20 -49.78
N GLU A 293 -125.70 -102.92 -48.67
CA GLU A 293 -126.06 -104.33 -48.56
C GLU A 293 -127.58 -104.54 -48.53
N ILE A 294 -128.33 -103.67 -47.85
CA ILE A 294 -129.79 -103.65 -47.86
C ILE A 294 -130.29 -103.28 -49.26
N ASP A 295 -129.73 -102.28 -49.92
CA ASP A 295 -130.05 -101.91 -51.31
C ASP A 295 -129.61 -103.00 -52.29
N HIS A 296 -128.51 -103.71 -52.05
CA HIS A 296 -128.09 -104.85 -52.87
C HIS A 296 -129.03 -106.05 -52.68
N HIS A 297 -129.39 -106.40 -51.45
CA HIS A 297 -130.39 -107.44 -51.19
C HIS A 297 -131.79 -107.00 -51.60
N GLN A 298 -132.12 -105.71 -51.56
CA GLN A 298 -133.34 -105.16 -52.14
C GLN A 298 -133.28 -105.14 -53.67
N GLN A 299 -132.11 -104.95 -54.31
CA GLN A 299 -131.95 -105.06 -55.76
C GLN A 299 -131.91 -106.53 -56.23
N GLN A 300 -131.37 -107.47 -55.45
CA GLN A 300 -131.56 -108.90 -55.67
C GLN A 300 -133.03 -109.27 -55.50
N ALA A 301 -133.65 -108.82 -54.40
CA ALA A 301 -135.07 -109.02 -54.16
C ALA A 301 -135.91 -108.34 -55.22
N VAL A 302 -135.52 -107.20 -55.79
CA VAL A 302 -136.21 -106.45 -56.86
C VAL A 302 -135.80 -106.90 -58.25
N GLN A 303 -134.72 -107.66 -58.45
CA GLN A 303 -134.48 -108.41 -59.68
C GLN A 303 -135.35 -109.67 -59.70
N ASN A 304 -135.38 -110.42 -58.60
CA ASN A 304 -136.38 -111.48 -58.40
C ASN A 304 -137.80 -110.91 -58.46
N LYS A 305 -138.03 -109.72 -57.88
CA LYS A 305 -139.32 -109.05 -57.89
C LYS A 305 -139.54 -108.21 -59.14
N SER A 306 -138.63 -108.11 -60.12
CA SER A 306 -138.86 -107.49 -61.45
C SER A 306 -138.99 -108.54 -62.55
N GLN A 307 -138.35 -109.70 -62.37
CA GLN A 307 -138.88 -110.96 -62.89
C GLN A 307 -140.33 -111.20 -62.42
N LEU A 308 -140.73 -110.62 -61.26
CA LEU A 308 -142.13 -110.50 -60.80
C LEU A 308 -142.72 -109.05 -60.84
N ALA A 309 -142.10 -108.09 -61.55
CA ALA A 309 -142.60 -106.69 -61.64
C ALA A 309 -142.38 -105.95 -62.97
N ASP A 310 -141.86 -106.61 -64.02
CA ASP A 310 -142.48 -106.41 -65.34
C ASP A 310 -143.95 -106.90 -65.33
N ILE A 311 -144.30 -107.75 -64.36
CA ILE A 311 -145.65 -108.10 -63.89
C ILE A 311 -146.35 -106.96 -63.09
N ALA A 312 -145.63 -105.90 -62.68
CA ALA A 312 -146.11 -104.88 -61.72
C ALA A 312 -145.45 -103.50 -61.92
N ARG A 313 -145.22 -103.11 -63.19
CA ARG A 313 -144.51 -101.91 -63.66
C ARG A 313 -145.32 -100.60 -63.47
N ASN A 314 -146.08 -100.48 -62.38
CA ASN A 314 -147.26 -99.61 -62.33
C ASN A 314 -147.10 -98.22 -61.67
N LEU A 315 -146.34 -98.04 -60.57
CA LEU A 315 -146.43 -96.81 -59.77
C LEU A 315 -145.08 -96.28 -59.22
N ASN A 316 -144.85 -94.99 -59.51
CA ASN A 316 -143.81 -94.08 -58.98
C ASN A 316 -144.27 -93.47 -57.61
N GLY A 317 -143.54 -92.66 -56.83
CA GLY A 317 -142.17 -92.09 -56.90
C GLY A 317 -142.12 -90.61 -56.40
N ALA A 318 -140.95 -90.11 -55.93
CA ALA A 318 -140.64 -88.71 -55.52
C ALA A 318 -141.37 -88.18 -54.23
N ASN A 319 -141.02 -87.07 -53.53
CA ASN A 319 -139.93 -86.03 -53.53
C ASN A 319 -139.81 -85.43 -52.06
N ASP A 320 -139.16 -84.34 -51.61
CA ASP A 320 -138.32 -83.16 -52.03
C ASP A 320 -137.37 -82.79 -50.83
N LEU A 321 -136.24 -82.05 -50.89
CA LEU A 321 -135.95 -80.58 -50.95
C LEU A 321 -136.63 -79.67 -49.88
N ASN A 322 -136.04 -78.58 -49.31
CA ASN A 322 -134.72 -77.88 -49.44
C ASN A 322 -134.21 -77.40 -48.02
N ASP A 323 -133.44 -76.33 -47.68
CA ASP A 323 -132.81 -75.13 -48.31
C ASP A 323 -131.62 -74.54 -47.43
N ILE A 324 -130.93 -73.44 -47.82
CA ILE A 324 -129.66 -72.88 -47.20
C ILE A 324 -129.59 -71.32 -47.18
N ASP A 325 -128.94 -70.69 -46.16
CA ASP A 325 -127.99 -69.54 -46.33
C ASP A 325 -127.35 -69.02 -45.01
N GLY A 326 -126.02 -68.78 -44.96
CA GLY A 326 -125.38 -68.16 -43.77
C GLY A 326 -123.84 -67.95 -43.71
N ASP A 327 -123.02 -68.79 -44.36
CA ASP A 327 -121.58 -68.92 -44.01
C ASP A 327 -120.61 -67.81 -44.49
N ILE A 328 -121.07 -66.84 -45.29
CA ILE A 328 -120.20 -65.92 -46.03
C ILE A 328 -119.57 -64.79 -45.15
N ALA A 329 -119.94 -64.70 -43.87
CA ALA A 329 -119.41 -63.67 -42.95
C ALA A 329 -117.98 -63.94 -42.43
N ASN A 330 -117.62 -65.20 -42.15
CA ASN A 330 -116.50 -65.51 -41.24
C ASN A 330 -115.09 -65.38 -41.85
N PHE A 331 -114.96 -65.51 -43.17
CA PHE A 331 -113.64 -65.59 -43.83
C PHE A 331 -112.84 -64.27 -43.82
N LYS A 332 -113.50 -63.13 -43.60
CA LYS A 332 -112.90 -61.79 -43.80
C LYS A 332 -112.12 -61.25 -42.59
N SER A 333 -112.27 -61.86 -41.41
CA SER A 333 -111.63 -61.40 -40.17
C SER A 333 -110.14 -61.77 -40.08
N TYR A 334 -109.83 -63.04 -40.31
CA TYR A 334 -108.52 -63.65 -39.99
C TYR A 334 -107.32 -63.03 -40.71
N CYS A 335 -107.49 -62.49 -41.93
CA CYS A 335 -106.40 -61.88 -42.69
C CYS A 335 -105.87 -60.56 -42.08
N THR A 336 -106.63 -59.92 -41.18
CA THR A 336 -106.27 -58.60 -40.63
C THR A 336 -105.28 -58.72 -39.48
N SER A 337 -105.52 -59.65 -38.56
CA SER A 337 -104.74 -59.80 -37.32
C SER A 337 -103.30 -60.28 -37.56
N LEU A 338 -103.06 -61.06 -38.62
CA LEU A 338 -101.74 -61.60 -38.94
C LEU A 338 -100.74 -60.51 -39.39
N LYS A 339 -101.22 -59.36 -39.85
CA LYS A 339 -100.37 -58.28 -40.38
C LYS A 339 -99.74 -57.40 -39.28
N ALA A 340 -100.41 -57.25 -38.14
CA ALA A 340 -99.94 -56.41 -37.03
C ALA A 340 -98.73 -57.02 -36.30
N LEU A 341 -98.80 -58.31 -35.96
CA LEU A 341 -97.79 -59.03 -35.16
C LEU A 341 -96.40 -59.12 -35.81
N LEU A 342 -96.30 -58.83 -37.11
CA LEU A 342 -95.04 -58.81 -37.87
C LEU A 342 -94.34 -57.44 -37.84
N GLN A 343 -95.00 -56.35 -37.42
CA GLN A 343 -94.35 -55.03 -37.30
C GLN A 343 -93.68 -54.84 -35.94
N ASP A 344 -94.35 -55.13 -34.83
CA ASP A 344 -93.79 -54.96 -33.47
C ASP A 344 -92.48 -55.72 -33.23
N ASN A 345 -92.29 -56.86 -33.91
CA ASN A 345 -91.06 -57.66 -33.82
C ASN A 345 -89.84 -57.01 -34.48
N ALA A 346 -90.01 -56.01 -35.35
CA ALA A 346 -88.89 -55.28 -35.95
C ALA A 346 -88.28 -54.28 -34.96
N ASP A 347 -89.11 -53.42 -34.36
CA ASP A 347 -88.67 -52.33 -33.48
C ASP A 347 -88.07 -52.83 -32.17
N LEU A 348 -88.55 -53.95 -31.64
CA LEU A 348 -87.96 -54.60 -30.47
C LEU A 348 -86.53 -55.12 -30.73
N ASN A 349 -86.23 -55.59 -31.95
CA ASN A 349 -84.88 -56.04 -32.31
C ASN A 349 -83.92 -54.85 -32.52
N ILE A 350 -84.39 -53.75 -33.10
CA ILE A 350 -83.60 -52.51 -33.25
C ILE A 350 -83.21 -51.94 -31.88
N ASN A 351 -84.16 -51.84 -30.94
CA ASN A 351 -83.88 -51.37 -29.58
C ASN A 351 -82.89 -52.28 -28.83
N LYS A 352 -82.99 -53.60 -29.01
CA LYS A 352 -82.06 -54.58 -28.42
C LYS A 352 -80.62 -54.44 -28.97
N ALA A 353 -80.47 -54.11 -30.25
CA ALA A 353 -79.16 -53.83 -30.84
C ALA A 353 -78.54 -52.55 -30.28
N ASN A 354 -79.34 -51.48 -30.18
CA ASN A 354 -78.89 -50.17 -29.67
C ASN A 354 -78.45 -50.23 -28.19
N GLN A 355 -79.21 -50.92 -27.33
CA GLN A 355 -78.81 -51.10 -25.93
C GLN A 355 -77.49 -51.87 -25.80
N LYS A 356 -77.27 -52.91 -26.61
CA LYS A 356 -76.01 -53.66 -26.61
C LYS A 356 -74.83 -52.78 -27.03
N HIS A 357 -74.96 -52.00 -28.11
CA HIS A 357 -73.90 -51.11 -28.58
C HIS A 357 -73.47 -50.10 -27.50
N ASN A 358 -74.44 -49.52 -26.78
CA ASN A 358 -74.14 -48.60 -25.68
C ASN A 358 -73.43 -49.32 -24.51
N THR A 359 -73.83 -50.54 -24.15
CA THR A 359 -73.12 -51.33 -23.13
C THR A 359 -71.67 -51.62 -23.52
N ASP A 360 -71.43 -51.99 -24.78
CA ASP A 360 -70.09 -52.26 -25.31
C ASP A 360 -69.21 -50.97 -25.32
N GLN A 361 -69.80 -49.80 -25.61
CA GLN A 361 -69.11 -48.50 -25.50
C GLN A 361 -68.76 -48.11 -24.05
N TYR A 362 -69.63 -48.36 -23.07
CA TYR A 362 -69.32 -48.07 -21.66
C TYR A 362 -68.22 -49.01 -21.12
N GLN A 363 -68.21 -50.28 -21.53
CA GLN A 363 -67.13 -51.20 -21.17
C GLN A 363 -65.77 -50.84 -21.81
N SER A 364 -65.75 -50.26 -23.01
CA SER A 364 -64.49 -49.80 -23.62
C SER A 364 -63.91 -48.58 -22.90
N HIS A 365 -64.74 -47.60 -22.51
CA HIS A 365 -64.31 -46.43 -21.74
C HIS A 365 -63.82 -46.79 -20.33
N LEU A 366 -64.48 -47.73 -19.65
CA LEU A 366 -63.99 -48.24 -18.36
C LEU A 366 -62.63 -48.95 -18.49
N ARG A 367 -62.37 -49.64 -19.61
CA ARG A 367 -61.07 -50.27 -19.90
C ARG A 367 -59.94 -49.28 -20.17
N THR A 368 -60.20 -48.09 -20.68
CA THR A 368 -59.16 -47.05 -20.87
C THR A 368 -58.95 -46.18 -19.64
N LEU A 369 -60.02 -45.84 -18.90
CA LEU A 369 -59.92 -44.97 -17.72
C LEU A 369 -59.25 -45.66 -16.51
N TYR A 370 -59.56 -46.93 -16.26
CA TYR A 370 -59.03 -47.66 -15.10
C TYR A 370 -57.49 -47.76 -15.05
N PRO A 371 -56.76 -48.11 -16.14
CA PRO A 371 -55.29 -48.07 -16.11
C PRO A 371 -54.74 -46.64 -16.02
N LEU A 372 -55.38 -45.64 -16.65
CA LEU A 372 -54.94 -44.24 -16.55
C LEU A 372 -54.97 -43.73 -15.10
N GLN A 373 -56.07 -44.02 -14.38
CA GLN A 373 -56.21 -43.67 -12.97
C GLN A 373 -55.16 -44.37 -12.10
N LYS A 374 -54.85 -45.64 -12.40
CA LYS A 374 -53.82 -46.41 -11.70
C LYS A 374 -52.41 -45.84 -11.93
N ASP A 375 -52.10 -45.40 -13.15
CA ASP A 375 -50.83 -44.76 -13.49
C ASP A 375 -50.69 -43.36 -12.88
N GLN A 376 -51.78 -42.59 -12.77
CA GLN A 376 -51.76 -41.31 -12.04
C GLN A 376 -51.49 -41.54 -10.54
N ALA A 377 -52.22 -42.45 -9.89
CA ALA A 377 -52.01 -42.77 -8.48
C ALA A 377 -50.59 -43.33 -8.20
N ALA A 378 -50.00 -44.06 -9.16
CA ALA A 378 -48.62 -44.51 -9.07
C ALA A 378 -47.61 -43.34 -9.16
N LYS A 379 -47.87 -42.35 -10.04
CA LYS A 379 -47.05 -41.15 -10.17
C LYS A 379 -47.14 -40.23 -8.95
N GLU A 380 -48.34 -39.98 -8.43
CA GLU A 380 -48.53 -39.23 -7.18
C GLU A 380 -47.77 -39.89 -6.03
N LYS A 381 -47.90 -41.22 -5.85
CA LYS A 381 -47.19 -41.95 -4.79
C LYS A 381 -45.67 -41.93 -4.96
N ALA A 382 -45.16 -41.94 -6.19
CA ALA A 382 -43.73 -41.82 -6.46
C ALA A 382 -43.19 -40.41 -6.17
N LEU A 383 -43.94 -39.36 -6.52
CA LEU A 383 -43.55 -37.98 -6.25
C LEU A 383 -43.63 -37.64 -4.75
N GLN A 384 -44.66 -38.16 -4.07
CA GLN A 384 -44.80 -38.07 -2.61
C GLN A 384 -43.57 -38.65 -1.89
N ALA A 385 -43.11 -39.83 -2.30
CA ALA A 385 -41.90 -40.46 -1.75
C ALA A 385 -40.62 -39.64 -2.02
N GLN A 386 -40.49 -38.99 -3.18
CA GLN A 386 -39.37 -38.08 -3.45
C GLN A 386 -39.42 -36.82 -2.59
N ILE A 387 -40.60 -36.28 -2.32
CA ILE A 387 -40.79 -35.14 -1.42
C ILE A 387 -40.42 -35.52 0.02
N GLU A 388 -40.84 -36.70 0.50
CA GLU A 388 -40.48 -37.23 1.81
C GLU A 388 -38.96 -37.48 1.94
N GLU A 389 -38.31 -38.06 0.93
CA GLU A 389 -36.85 -38.25 0.90
C GLU A 389 -36.07 -36.92 0.95
N LEU A 390 -36.54 -35.90 0.21
CA LEU A 390 -35.94 -34.56 0.21
C LEU A 390 -36.17 -33.84 1.55
N GLN A 391 -37.34 -33.99 2.17
CA GLN A 391 -37.63 -33.45 3.51
C GLN A 391 -36.76 -34.12 4.58
N GLN A 392 -36.56 -35.44 4.51
CA GLN A 392 -35.72 -36.18 5.45
C GLN A 392 -34.25 -35.74 5.34
N LYS A 393 -33.72 -35.59 4.12
CA LYS A 393 -32.38 -35.03 3.86
C LYS A 393 -32.24 -33.57 4.31
N GLN A 394 -33.31 -32.79 4.27
CA GLN A 394 -33.32 -31.43 4.82
C GLN A 394 -33.30 -31.43 6.36
N ALA A 395 -34.02 -32.36 7.00
CA ALA A 395 -34.02 -32.52 8.45
C ALA A 395 -32.63 -32.95 8.99
N GLU A 396 -31.97 -33.93 8.36
CA GLU A 396 -30.60 -34.35 8.71
C GLU A 396 -29.56 -33.22 8.60
N LEU A 397 -29.80 -32.22 7.75
CA LEU A 397 -28.96 -31.03 7.66
C LEU A 397 -29.25 -30.02 8.79
N ILE A 398 -30.52 -29.81 9.14
CA ILE A 398 -30.93 -28.94 10.26
C ILE A 398 -30.40 -29.47 11.59
N GLU A 399 -30.45 -30.79 11.80
CA GLU A 399 -30.04 -31.43 13.07
C GLU A 399 -28.52 -31.36 13.32
N ARG A 400 -27.71 -31.05 12.29
CA ARG A 400 -26.25 -30.90 12.41
C ARG A 400 -25.76 -29.48 12.67
N GLN A 401 -26.44 -28.47 12.10
CA GLN A 401 -26.24 -27.03 12.38
C GLN A 401 -27.46 -26.28 11.86
N SER A 402 -28.09 -25.44 12.68
CA SER A 402 -29.26 -24.68 12.25
C SER A 402 -28.87 -23.48 11.38
N LEU A 403 -29.79 -23.04 10.50
CA LEU A 403 -29.53 -21.90 9.61
C LEU A 403 -29.15 -20.60 10.36
N PRO A 404 -29.78 -20.24 11.51
CA PRO A 404 -29.38 -19.10 12.31
C PRO A 404 -27.95 -19.21 12.87
N GLU A 405 -27.52 -20.42 13.29
CA GLU A 405 -26.15 -20.64 13.79
C GLU A 405 -25.13 -20.49 12.67
N ILE A 406 -25.40 -21.00 11.46
CA ILE A 406 -24.52 -20.84 10.29
C ILE A 406 -24.38 -19.36 9.92
N HIS A 407 -25.46 -18.59 9.93
CA HIS A 407 -25.40 -17.15 9.66
C HIS A 407 -24.71 -16.36 10.78
N SER A 408 -24.94 -16.71 12.05
CA SER A 408 -24.24 -16.08 13.18
C SER A 408 -22.75 -16.40 13.17
N GLU A 409 -22.35 -17.62 12.81
CA GLU A 409 -20.94 -18.00 12.65
C GLU A 409 -20.28 -17.25 11.48
N GLN A 410 -21.00 -17.01 10.38
CA GLN A 410 -20.52 -16.13 9.30
C GLN A 410 -20.38 -14.67 9.75
N GLU A 411 -21.34 -14.12 10.49
CA GLU A 411 -21.27 -12.74 10.99
C GLU A 411 -20.15 -12.54 12.02
N GLN A 412 -19.90 -13.55 12.88
CA GLN A 412 -18.74 -13.58 13.77
C GLN A 412 -17.41 -13.60 13.00
N ILE A 413 -17.28 -14.40 11.94
CA ILE A 413 -16.08 -14.41 11.09
C ILE A 413 -15.92 -13.06 10.37
N ASP A 414 -16.97 -12.49 9.80
CA ASP A 414 -16.92 -11.19 9.10
C ASP A 414 -16.60 -10.01 10.02
N GLY A 415 -16.96 -10.09 11.30
CA GLY A 415 -16.51 -9.14 12.33
C GLY A 415 -15.05 -9.35 12.71
N LEU A 416 -14.65 -10.60 12.94
CA LEU A 416 -13.31 -10.99 13.37
C LEU A 416 -12.24 -10.74 12.29
N ASP A 417 -12.50 -11.08 11.03
CA ASP A 417 -11.61 -10.78 9.88
C ASP A 417 -11.20 -9.30 9.88
N ARG A 418 -12.18 -8.39 10.04
CA ARG A 418 -11.94 -6.92 10.10
C ARG A 418 -11.15 -6.49 11.34
N GLN A 419 -11.37 -7.12 12.49
CA GLN A 419 -10.55 -6.86 13.68
C GLN A 419 -9.10 -7.32 13.45
N LEU A 420 -8.89 -8.46 12.78
CA LEU A 420 -7.56 -8.99 12.45
C LEU A 420 -6.85 -8.14 11.39
N GLU A 421 -7.52 -7.67 10.34
CA GLU A 421 -6.97 -6.71 9.35
C GLU A 421 -6.48 -5.40 10.02
N GLN A 422 -7.24 -4.89 11.01
CA GLN A 422 -6.82 -3.71 11.79
C GLN A 422 -5.60 -4.01 12.68
N ILE A 423 -5.51 -5.21 13.26
CA ILE A 423 -4.34 -5.63 14.05
C ILE A 423 -3.12 -5.86 13.15
N GLU A 424 -3.31 -6.42 11.97
CA GLU A 424 -2.26 -6.66 10.95
C GLU A 424 -1.65 -5.34 10.47
N SER A 425 -2.47 -4.38 10.03
CA SER A 425 -1.97 -3.06 9.57
C SER A 425 -1.24 -2.29 10.68
N LYS A 426 -1.65 -2.42 11.95
CA LYS A 426 -0.88 -1.92 13.09
C LYS A 426 0.45 -2.67 13.27
N ALA A 427 0.48 -3.99 13.08
CA ALA A 427 1.69 -4.81 13.21
C ALA A 427 2.71 -4.54 12.08
N ASP A 428 2.25 -4.39 10.83
CA ASP A 428 3.09 -3.92 9.71
C ASP A 428 3.72 -2.56 10.04
N LYS A 429 2.92 -1.59 10.51
CA LYS A 429 3.45 -0.27 10.88
C LYS A 429 4.40 -0.31 12.08
N LEU A 430 4.19 -1.22 13.04
CA LEU A 430 5.12 -1.45 14.15
C LEU A 430 6.46 -2.00 13.64
N ASN A 431 6.44 -2.93 12.68
CA ASN A 431 7.66 -3.47 12.08
C ASN A 431 8.39 -2.44 11.19
N GLU A 432 7.67 -1.55 10.50
CA GLU A 432 8.25 -0.38 9.80
C GLU A 432 8.97 0.57 10.78
N LEU A 433 8.33 0.91 11.91
CA LEU A 433 8.95 1.75 12.95
C LEU A 433 10.17 1.07 13.57
N ARG A 434 10.10 -0.24 13.84
CA ARG A 434 11.24 -1.04 14.34
C ARG A 434 12.41 -1.06 13.36
N ALA A 435 12.16 -1.10 12.04
CA ALA A 435 13.20 -1.00 11.02
C ALA A 435 13.88 0.38 11.08
N GLN A 436 13.12 1.48 11.09
CA GLN A 436 13.67 2.84 11.17
C GLN A 436 14.49 3.07 12.46
N ILE A 437 14.04 2.53 13.59
CA ILE A 437 14.80 2.57 14.86
C ILE A 437 16.12 1.80 14.71
N LYS A 438 16.09 0.61 14.13
CA LYS A 438 17.29 -0.22 13.89
C LYS A 438 18.29 0.46 12.96
N ASP A 439 17.83 1.11 11.91
CA ASP A 439 18.70 1.81 10.96
C ASP A 439 19.42 2.99 11.66
N ILE A 440 18.68 3.79 12.46
CA ILE A 440 19.27 4.84 13.30
C ILE A 440 20.23 4.25 14.37
N ASP A 441 19.91 3.09 14.95
CA ASP A 441 20.82 2.38 15.87
C ASP A 441 22.11 1.91 15.20
N THR A 442 22.15 1.77 13.87
CA THR A 442 23.40 1.52 13.11
C THR A 442 24.14 2.79 12.68
N GLU A 443 23.45 3.92 12.53
CA GLU A 443 24.08 5.21 12.16
C GLU A 443 24.65 5.98 13.37
N LEU A 444 23.98 5.94 14.53
CA LEU A 444 24.39 6.67 15.73
C LEU A 444 25.85 6.39 16.17
N PRO A 445 26.36 5.13 16.20
CA PRO A 445 27.76 4.86 16.56
C PRO A 445 28.74 5.53 15.60
N VAL A 446 28.47 5.51 14.29
CA VAL A 446 29.35 6.10 13.26
C VAL A 446 29.47 7.61 13.46
N ILE A 447 28.37 8.28 13.82
CA ILE A 447 28.38 9.73 14.11
C ILE A 447 29.12 10.03 15.42
N GLN A 448 29.07 9.13 16.41
CA GLN A 448 29.83 9.27 17.66
C GLN A 448 31.35 9.05 17.44
N ASP A 449 31.74 8.05 16.66
CA ASP A 449 33.14 7.80 16.30
C ASP A 449 33.72 8.98 15.48
N ASP A 450 32.96 9.50 14.50
CA ASP A 450 33.32 10.72 13.76
C ASP A 450 33.56 11.92 14.70
N LEU A 451 32.74 12.09 15.74
CA LEU A 451 32.85 13.18 16.71
C LEU A 451 34.07 13.03 17.63
N VAL A 452 34.44 11.81 18.01
CA VAL A 452 35.69 11.53 18.74
C VAL A 452 36.90 11.85 17.87
N VAL A 453 36.92 11.37 16.62
CA VAL A 453 38.00 11.65 15.66
C VAL A 453 38.15 13.15 15.38
N LEU A 454 37.04 13.88 15.24
CA LEU A 454 37.07 15.34 15.08
C LEU A 454 37.55 16.06 16.35
N ALA A 455 37.19 15.60 17.55
CA ALA A 455 37.67 16.17 18.81
C ALA A 455 39.19 16.01 18.97
N ASP A 456 39.74 14.84 18.63
CA ASP A 456 41.19 14.60 18.62
C ASP A 456 41.91 15.47 17.58
N ILE A 457 41.38 15.59 16.36
CA ILE A 457 41.95 16.47 15.33
C ILE A 457 41.95 17.93 15.78
N ILE A 458 40.86 18.40 16.39
CA ILE A 458 40.73 19.77 16.92
C ILE A 458 41.71 20.01 18.06
N THR A 459 41.89 19.04 18.96
CA THR A 459 42.82 19.13 20.09
C THR A 459 44.28 19.18 19.59
N ASN A 460 44.67 18.27 18.70
CA ASN A 460 46.02 18.20 18.13
C ASN A 460 46.36 19.43 17.26
N LYS A 461 45.41 19.94 16.47
CA LYS A 461 45.61 21.20 15.73
C LYS A 461 45.73 22.40 16.66
N SER A 462 44.93 22.46 17.74
CA SER A 462 44.98 23.56 18.70
C SER A 462 46.34 23.61 19.45
N SER A 463 46.88 22.46 19.87
CA SER A 463 48.22 22.40 20.48
C SER A 463 49.34 22.71 19.47
N THR A 464 49.18 22.31 18.21
CA THR A 464 50.12 22.65 17.13
C THR A 464 50.14 24.16 16.85
N ILE A 465 48.98 24.82 16.80
CA ILE A 465 48.88 26.28 16.67
C ILE A 465 49.56 26.98 17.84
N GLN A 466 49.31 26.52 19.08
CA GLN A 466 49.96 27.10 20.25
C GLN A 466 51.49 26.98 20.16
N SER A 467 52.03 25.77 19.90
CA SER A 467 53.48 25.56 19.77
C SER A 467 54.10 26.38 18.62
N THR A 468 53.36 26.65 17.54
CA THR A 468 53.83 27.52 16.45
C THR A 468 53.81 29.00 16.86
N LYS A 469 52.79 29.45 17.62
CA LYS A 469 52.75 30.80 18.22
C LYS A 469 53.86 31.00 19.25
N ASP A 470 54.16 29.99 20.06
CA ASP A 470 55.27 30.03 21.03
C ASP A 470 56.61 30.21 20.30
N LYS A 471 56.90 29.40 19.27
CA LYS A 471 58.10 29.56 18.41
C LYS A 471 58.18 30.93 17.73
N ARG A 472 57.04 31.48 17.32
CA ARG A 472 56.94 32.82 16.71
C ARG A 472 57.24 33.91 17.73
N GLN A 473 56.80 33.75 18.97
CA GLN A 473 57.14 34.63 20.10
C GLN A 473 58.64 34.52 20.48
N ASP A 474 59.21 33.31 20.48
CA ASP A 474 60.65 33.10 20.67
C ASP A 474 61.47 33.81 19.58
N LYS A 475 61.05 33.69 18.31
CA LYS A 475 61.70 34.37 17.17
C LYS A 475 61.59 35.89 17.24
N GLN A 476 60.43 36.42 17.63
CA GLN A 476 60.25 37.84 17.90
C GLN A 476 61.15 38.33 19.04
N THR A 477 61.34 37.50 20.07
CA THR A 477 62.24 37.78 21.20
C THR A 477 63.71 37.72 20.77
N GLN A 478 64.09 36.77 19.91
CA GLN A 478 65.43 36.68 19.31
C GLN A 478 65.75 37.92 18.47
N LEU A 479 64.80 38.38 17.64
CA LEU A 479 64.96 39.59 16.82
C LEU A 479 65.12 40.85 17.69
N TYR A 480 64.28 41.01 18.72
CA TYR A 480 64.41 42.11 19.69
C TYR A 480 65.76 42.09 20.42
N LEU A 481 66.25 40.90 20.82
CA LEU A 481 67.55 40.77 21.46
C LEU A 481 68.71 41.11 20.51
N LEU A 482 68.66 40.71 19.23
CA LEU A 482 69.66 41.10 18.23
C LEU A 482 69.66 42.61 17.98
N GLN A 483 68.49 43.24 17.80
CA GLN A 483 68.36 44.70 17.69
C GLN A 483 68.92 45.43 18.94
N LYS A 484 68.75 44.84 20.13
CA LYS A 484 69.30 45.35 21.39
C LYS A 484 70.81 45.13 21.52
N VAL A 485 71.36 44.04 20.99
CA VAL A 485 72.82 43.85 20.94
C VAL A 485 73.44 44.78 19.90
N ALA A 486 72.83 45.02 18.74
CA ALA A 486 73.32 45.96 17.73
C ALA A 486 73.42 47.40 18.26
N THR A 487 72.39 47.84 19.00
CA THR A 487 72.42 49.16 19.67
C THR A 487 73.47 49.22 20.77
N LEU A 488 73.72 48.13 21.51
CA LEU A 488 74.80 48.08 22.51
C LEU A 488 76.21 47.97 21.89
N GLU A 489 76.39 47.26 20.78
CA GLU A 489 77.66 47.20 20.04
C GLU A 489 78.08 48.58 19.50
N SER A 490 77.12 49.45 19.15
CA SER A 490 77.42 50.82 18.71
C SER A 490 78.23 51.61 19.76
N HIS A 491 77.97 51.37 21.06
CA HIS A 491 78.71 52.02 22.16
C HIS A 491 80.13 51.48 22.38
N ILE A 492 80.50 50.36 21.73
CA ILE A 492 81.88 49.86 21.76
C ILE A 492 82.80 50.78 20.95
N ALA A 493 82.27 51.45 19.91
CA ALA A 493 83.01 52.44 19.12
C ALA A 493 83.35 53.73 19.89
N ASP A 494 82.69 53.99 21.02
CA ASP A 494 82.93 55.15 21.90
C ASP A 494 84.04 54.92 22.93
N LEU A 495 84.47 53.67 23.16
CA LEU A 495 85.46 53.31 24.18
C LEU A 495 86.84 53.92 23.90
N LYS A 496 87.47 54.45 24.96
CA LYS A 496 88.80 55.06 24.93
C LYS A 496 89.59 54.63 26.16
N ASP A 497 90.87 54.34 25.94
CA ASP A 497 91.74 53.75 26.95
C ASP A 497 91.91 54.69 28.16
N GLY A 498 91.83 54.14 29.37
CA GLY A 498 91.92 54.91 30.62
C GLY A 498 90.74 55.86 30.90
N HIS A 499 89.63 55.78 30.17
CA HIS A 499 88.39 56.52 30.46
C HIS A 499 87.29 55.56 30.95
N PRO A 500 86.43 55.97 31.91
CA PRO A 500 85.41 55.09 32.49
C PRO A 500 84.31 54.79 31.46
N CYS A 501 84.11 53.51 31.17
CA CYS A 501 83.06 53.05 30.25
C CYS A 501 81.65 53.45 30.73
N PRO A 502 80.78 54.00 29.86
CA PRO A 502 79.43 54.46 30.24
C PRO A 502 78.48 53.34 30.69
N LEU A 503 78.78 52.08 30.39
CA LEU A 503 77.97 50.91 30.75
C LEU A 503 78.41 50.22 32.05
N CYS A 504 79.70 50.30 32.42
CA CYS A 504 80.25 49.52 33.55
C CYS A 504 81.26 50.27 34.46
N GLY A 505 81.71 51.46 34.07
CA GLY A 505 82.66 52.26 34.84
C GLY A 505 84.14 51.81 34.83
N SER A 506 84.47 50.68 34.20
CA SER A 506 85.87 50.21 34.09
C SER A 506 86.72 51.17 33.24
N LEU A 507 87.99 51.33 33.61
CA LEU A 507 89.02 52.12 32.91
C LEU A 507 89.82 51.30 31.89
N GLU A 508 89.77 49.97 31.97
CA GLU A 508 90.52 49.02 31.14
C GLU A 508 89.56 47.98 30.54
N HIS A 509 89.77 47.57 29.28
CA HIS A 509 88.96 46.57 28.57
C HIS A 509 89.84 45.64 27.70
N PRO A 510 89.56 44.32 27.61
CA PRO A 510 90.38 43.40 26.80
C PRO A 510 90.26 43.58 25.28
N TYR A 511 89.16 44.19 24.82
CA TYR A 511 88.84 44.39 23.41
C TYR A 511 88.54 45.87 23.16
N GLY A 512 89.48 46.58 22.53
CA GLY A 512 89.29 47.94 22.03
C GLY A 512 88.79 47.93 20.59
N ALA A 513 89.46 48.68 19.70
CA ALA A 513 89.10 48.82 18.27
C ALA A 513 89.11 47.52 17.43
N ASN A 514 89.48 46.37 18.01
CA ASN A 514 89.47 45.04 17.38
C ASN A 514 88.38 44.13 18.00
N HIS A 515 87.24 44.69 18.44
CA HIS A 515 86.09 43.89 18.86
C HIS A 515 85.53 43.08 17.67
N PRO A 516 85.25 41.77 17.80
CA PRO A 516 84.55 41.03 16.74
C PRO A 516 83.13 41.57 16.59
N HIS A 517 82.67 41.85 15.37
CA HIS A 517 81.24 42.09 15.14
C HIS A 517 80.46 40.81 15.50
N LEU A 518 79.56 40.90 16.47
CA LEU A 518 78.77 39.76 16.96
C LEU A 518 77.49 39.52 16.14
N ILE A 519 77.15 40.46 15.24
CA ILE A 519 75.93 40.43 14.43
C ILE A 519 76.28 40.53 12.93
N SER A 520 75.56 39.77 12.12
CA SER A 520 75.39 40.04 10.69
C SER A 520 73.95 40.46 10.43
N ASP A 521 73.73 41.51 9.64
CA ASP A 521 72.39 41.96 9.22
C ASP A 521 71.59 40.80 8.58
N THR A 522 72.28 39.88 7.91
CA THR A 522 71.69 38.69 7.28
C THR A 522 71.01 37.73 8.27
N GLU A 523 71.36 37.73 9.56
CA GLU A 523 70.69 36.92 10.58
C GLU A 523 69.36 37.53 11.01
N ALA A 524 69.27 38.87 11.07
CA ALA A 524 68.03 39.58 11.38
C ALA A 524 66.99 39.38 10.27
N ASP A 525 67.40 39.54 9.00
CA ASP A 525 66.55 39.27 7.83
C ASP A 525 66.03 37.82 7.81
N GLN A 526 66.90 36.84 8.10
CA GLN A 526 66.51 35.41 8.18
C GLN A 526 65.49 35.14 9.29
N ILE A 527 65.63 35.78 10.45
CA ILE A 527 64.65 35.64 11.54
C ILE A 527 63.32 36.31 11.17
N GLN A 528 63.35 37.45 10.49
CA GLN A 528 62.14 38.13 10.03
C GLN A 528 61.41 37.33 8.94
N GLN A 529 62.13 36.66 8.02
CA GLN A 529 61.54 35.70 7.08
C GLN A 529 60.92 34.49 7.81
N GLN A 530 61.63 33.88 8.77
CA GLN A 530 61.09 32.79 9.59
C GLN A 530 59.83 33.19 10.37
N MET A 531 59.71 34.44 10.82
CA MET A 531 58.49 34.94 11.45
C MET A 531 57.31 35.02 10.48
N ILE A 532 57.54 35.43 9.22
CA ILE A 532 56.50 35.46 8.18
C ILE A 532 56.04 34.03 7.83
N GLU A 533 56.97 33.08 7.70
CA GLU A 533 56.64 31.66 7.48
C GLU A 533 55.87 31.03 8.65
N LEU A 534 56.14 31.44 9.89
CA LEU A 534 55.38 31.01 11.06
C LEU A 534 53.98 31.64 11.09
N ASP A 535 53.84 32.92 10.74
CA ASP A 535 52.54 33.60 10.70
C ASP A 535 51.62 33.06 9.58
N THR A 536 52.15 32.71 8.41
CA THR A 536 51.36 32.01 7.37
C THR A 536 50.98 30.60 7.84
N THR A 537 51.90 29.86 8.45
CA THR A 537 51.63 28.53 9.01
C THR A 537 50.54 28.58 10.10
N ILE A 538 50.55 29.61 10.95
CA ILE A 538 49.49 29.84 11.96
C ILE A 538 48.15 30.09 11.28
N SER A 539 48.09 30.98 10.27
CA SER A 539 46.88 31.27 9.50
C SER A 539 46.28 30.01 8.86
N ASP A 540 47.08 29.21 8.16
CA ASP A 540 46.61 27.98 7.49
C ASP A 540 46.12 26.92 8.50
N LEU A 541 46.79 26.79 9.65
CA LEU A 541 46.35 25.91 10.72
C LEU A 541 45.05 26.40 11.38
N GLU A 542 44.87 27.70 11.60
CA GLU A 542 43.65 28.29 12.16
C GLU A 542 42.47 28.19 11.19
N ASN A 543 42.69 28.45 9.91
CA ASN A 543 41.72 28.23 8.83
C ASN A 543 41.29 26.75 8.80
N SER A 544 42.24 25.81 8.81
CA SER A 544 41.95 24.37 8.88
C SER A 544 41.20 23.97 10.16
N LEU A 545 41.57 24.53 11.32
CA LEU A 545 40.88 24.28 12.59
C LEU A 545 39.43 24.78 12.58
N SER A 546 39.15 25.91 11.91
CA SER A 546 37.79 26.43 11.75
C SER A 546 36.89 25.45 10.99
N VAL A 547 37.38 24.85 9.91
CA VAL A 547 36.66 23.84 9.11
C VAL A 547 36.33 22.61 9.94
N HIS A 548 37.28 22.10 10.73
CA HIS A 548 37.03 20.96 11.62
C HIS A 548 36.02 21.30 12.73
N ARG A 549 36.07 22.50 13.31
CA ARG A 549 35.08 22.95 14.32
C ARG A 549 33.67 23.07 13.75
N ILE A 550 33.52 23.59 12.53
CA ILE A 550 32.23 23.62 11.81
C ILE A 550 31.73 22.19 11.58
N SER A 551 32.60 21.29 11.09
CA SER A 551 32.26 19.88 10.87
C SER A 551 31.81 19.17 12.15
N GLN A 552 32.50 19.40 13.27
CA GLN A 552 32.13 18.88 14.59
C GLN A 552 30.74 19.39 15.02
N ALA A 553 30.48 20.70 14.92
CA ALA A 553 29.18 21.28 15.27
C ALA A 553 28.04 20.70 14.40
N THR A 554 28.25 20.53 13.09
CA THR A 554 27.28 19.90 12.20
C THR A 554 27.02 18.42 12.55
N LYS A 555 28.07 17.64 12.83
CA LYS A 555 27.93 16.24 13.26
C LYS A 555 27.24 16.11 14.61
N GLN A 556 27.48 17.03 15.53
CA GLN A 556 26.84 17.03 16.86
C GLN A 556 25.35 17.41 16.77
N GLN A 557 24.99 18.37 15.91
CA GLN A 557 23.59 18.65 15.59
C GLN A 557 22.90 17.46 14.87
N GLN A 558 23.62 16.72 14.02
CA GLN A 558 23.11 15.50 13.40
C GLN A 558 22.84 14.40 14.45
N LEU A 559 23.76 14.22 15.41
CA LEU A 559 23.60 13.27 16.52
C LEU A 559 22.37 13.58 17.37
N GLU A 560 22.21 14.84 17.81
CA GLU A 560 21.04 15.28 18.58
C GLU A 560 19.74 15.09 17.80
N ARG A 561 19.73 15.39 16.50
CA ARG A 561 18.57 15.17 15.63
C ARG A 561 18.19 13.69 15.55
N GLN A 562 19.16 12.80 15.32
CA GLN A 562 18.90 11.36 15.23
C GLN A 562 18.47 10.76 16.57
N GLN A 563 19.09 11.17 17.68
CA GLN A 563 18.70 10.70 19.01
C GLN A 563 17.27 11.14 19.37
N ASN A 564 16.88 12.37 19.04
CA ASN A 564 15.51 12.85 19.22
C ASN A 564 14.50 12.12 18.31
N GLN A 565 14.87 11.85 17.05
CA GLN A 565 14.04 11.05 16.13
C GLN A 565 13.86 9.61 16.62
N LYS A 566 14.93 8.96 17.09
CA LYS A 566 14.89 7.62 17.71
C LYS A 566 13.96 7.60 18.93
N ASN A 567 14.08 8.56 19.84
CA ASN A 567 13.23 8.65 21.02
C ASN A 567 11.74 8.76 20.65
N LEU A 568 11.40 9.57 19.62
CA LEU A 568 10.03 9.71 19.12
C LEU A 568 9.51 8.41 18.48
N LEU A 569 10.31 7.76 17.64
CA LEU A 569 9.94 6.49 16.99
C LEU A 569 9.76 5.37 18.03
N GLN A 570 10.58 5.34 19.09
CA GLN A 570 10.46 4.38 20.19
C GLN A 570 9.17 4.58 20.99
N ASP A 571 8.78 5.82 21.33
CA ASP A 571 7.49 6.13 21.97
C ASP A 571 6.30 5.73 21.08
N GLN A 572 6.35 6.02 19.78
CA GLN A 572 5.33 5.59 18.81
C GLN A 572 5.23 4.06 18.72
N ALA A 573 6.37 3.36 18.62
CA ALA A 573 6.41 1.90 18.58
C ALA A 573 5.90 1.27 19.89
N GLN A 574 6.22 1.84 21.05
CA GLN A 574 5.75 1.35 22.34
C GLN A 574 4.22 1.53 22.51
N LYS A 575 3.68 2.69 22.10
CA LYS A 575 2.23 2.93 22.07
C LYS A 575 1.52 1.97 21.12
N LEU A 576 2.02 1.82 19.89
CA LEU A 576 1.43 0.94 18.89
C LEU A 576 1.48 -0.54 19.31
N ALA A 577 2.55 -0.99 19.97
CA ALA A 577 2.63 -2.33 20.55
C ALA A 577 1.63 -2.55 21.70
N ALA A 578 1.40 -1.54 22.55
CA ALA A 578 0.37 -1.60 23.59
C ALA A 578 -1.05 -1.65 22.99
N ASP A 579 -1.31 -0.86 21.96
CA ASP A 579 -2.54 -0.85 21.17
C ASP A 579 -2.85 -2.22 20.55
N ILE A 580 -1.86 -2.83 19.89
CA ILE A 580 -1.96 -4.20 19.33
C ILE A 580 -2.27 -5.20 20.45
N LYS A 581 -1.56 -5.12 21.58
CA LYS A 581 -1.81 -5.99 22.74
C LYS A 581 -3.24 -5.84 23.27
N GLN A 582 -3.74 -4.62 23.36
CA GLN A 582 -5.11 -4.36 23.78
C GLN A 582 -6.13 -4.94 22.79
N SER A 583 -5.98 -4.68 21.48
CA SER A 583 -6.86 -5.23 20.44
C SER A 583 -6.87 -6.76 20.42
N VAL A 584 -5.71 -7.42 20.48
CA VAL A 584 -5.63 -8.90 20.58
C VAL A 584 -6.29 -9.39 21.87
N SER A 585 -6.15 -8.68 22.99
CA SER A 585 -6.81 -9.04 24.26
C SER A 585 -8.33 -8.80 24.29
N LEU A 586 -8.89 -8.08 23.31
CA LEU A 586 -10.33 -7.89 23.13
C LEU A 586 -10.91 -9.03 22.28
N VAL A 587 -10.28 -9.33 21.13
CA VAL A 587 -10.56 -10.53 20.30
C VAL A 587 -10.64 -11.78 21.17
N LEU A 588 -9.62 -12.00 22.02
CA LEU A 588 -9.53 -13.18 22.89
C LEU A 588 -10.54 -13.20 24.07
N LYS A 589 -11.45 -12.23 24.17
CA LYS A 589 -12.50 -12.14 25.20
C LYS A 589 -13.92 -12.10 24.64
N GLU A 590 -14.11 -12.03 23.31
CA GLU A 590 -15.44 -12.12 22.70
C GLU A 590 -15.97 -13.57 22.73
N ASN A 591 -17.28 -13.73 22.93
CA ASN A 591 -17.94 -15.04 22.99
C ASN A 591 -18.22 -15.58 21.57
N TYR A 592 -17.18 -16.04 20.88
CA TYR A 592 -17.31 -16.71 19.59
C TYR A 592 -17.77 -18.18 19.70
N SER A 593 -18.11 -18.80 18.55
CA SER A 593 -18.31 -20.24 18.46
C SER A 593 -17.07 -21.03 18.95
N PRO A 594 -17.22 -22.27 19.47
CA PRO A 594 -16.08 -23.09 19.91
C PRO A 594 -15.04 -23.35 18.81
N PHE A 595 -15.48 -23.30 17.54
CA PHE A 595 -14.62 -23.48 16.38
C PHE A 595 -13.77 -22.24 16.09
N ILE A 596 -14.36 -21.05 16.13
CA ILE A 596 -13.65 -19.77 16.00
C ILE A 596 -12.71 -19.56 17.20
N ALA A 597 -13.16 -19.89 18.41
CA ALA A 597 -12.35 -19.83 19.63
C ALA A 597 -11.06 -20.68 19.54
N ALA A 598 -11.11 -21.82 18.84
CA ALA A 598 -9.93 -22.64 18.57
C ALA A 598 -8.99 -21.99 17.53
N MET A 599 -9.53 -21.35 16.48
CA MET A 599 -8.73 -20.69 15.43
C MET A 599 -8.01 -19.42 15.91
N ILE A 600 -8.55 -18.70 16.89
CA ILE A 600 -7.88 -17.55 17.53
C ILE A 600 -6.94 -17.94 18.67
N GLN A 601 -6.97 -19.19 19.14
CA GLN A 601 -6.16 -19.63 20.28
C GLN A 601 -4.64 -19.41 20.10
N PRO A 602 -4.03 -19.53 18.89
CA PRO A 602 -2.64 -19.15 18.63
C PRO A 602 -2.31 -17.69 18.95
N LEU A 603 -3.27 -16.76 18.85
CA LEU A 603 -3.05 -15.33 19.16
C LEU A 603 -2.76 -15.08 20.65
N GLN A 604 -3.05 -16.05 21.52
CA GLN A 604 -2.63 -16.01 22.93
C GLN A 604 -1.11 -16.01 23.09
N GLN A 605 -0.36 -16.51 22.10
CA GLN A 605 1.11 -16.55 22.11
C GLN A 605 1.76 -15.22 21.69
N PHE A 606 0.99 -14.14 21.53
CA PHE A 606 1.52 -12.82 21.18
C PHE A 606 2.56 -12.28 22.19
N GLU A 607 2.46 -12.62 23.48
CA GLU A 607 3.47 -12.22 24.47
C GLU A 607 4.82 -12.94 24.29
N THR A 608 4.87 -14.03 23.51
CA THR A 608 6.07 -14.86 23.31
C THR A 608 6.70 -14.77 21.91
N HIS A 609 5.99 -14.21 20.93
CA HIS A 609 6.50 -14.08 19.55
C HIS A 609 7.00 -12.67 19.23
N VAL A 610 8.20 -12.57 18.65
CA VAL A 610 8.84 -11.30 18.25
C VAL A 610 8.07 -10.61 17.10
N ASP A 611 7.41 -11.40 16.26
CA ASP A 611 6.57 -10.96 15.15
C ASP A 611 5.24 -11.73 15.17
N ILE A 612 4.12 -11.01 15.09
CA ILE A 612 2.74 -11.55 15.14
C ILE A 612 2.15 -11.78 13.74
N ILE A 613 2.70 -11.13 12.71
CA ILE A 613 2.13 -11.12 11.36
C ILE A 613 1.96 -12.54 10.77
N PRO A 614 2.89 -13.50 10.95
CA PRO A 614 2.69 -14.87 10.47
C PRO A 614 1.51 -15.59 11.16
N VAL A 615 1.26 -15.28 12.43
CA VAL A 615 0.16 -15.87 13.22
C VAL A 615 -1.18 -15.29 12.77
N LEU A 616 -1.27 -13.96 12.61
CA LEU A 616 -2.46 -13.28 12.09
C LEU A 616 -2.86 -13.83 10.71
N LYS A 617 -1.90 -13.95 9.79
CA LYS A 617 -2.12 -14.48 8.43
C LYS A 617 -2.56 -15.94 8.44
N SER A 618 -2.02 -16.74 9.36
CA SER A 618 -2.49 -18.13 9.55
C SER A 618 -3.92 -18.19 10.06
N THR A 619 -4.29 -17.34 11.03
CA THR A 619 -5.66 -17.27 11.57
C THR A 619 -6.66 -16.74 10.54
N GLN A 620 -6.37 -15.65 9.82
CA GLN A 620 -7.21 -15.13 8.72
C GLN A 620 -7.44 -16.19 7.63
N HIS A 621 -6.40 -16.95 7.27
CA HIS A 621 -6.52 -18.01 6.27
C HIS A 621 -7.47 -19.13 6.73
N GLN A 622 -7.32 -19.58 7.98
CA GLN A 622 -8.20 -20.59 8.59
C GLN A 622 -9.67 -20.12 8.69
N LEU A 623 -9.89 -18.85 9.06
CA LEU A 623 -11.22 -18.24 9.07
C LEU A 623 -11.82 -18.15 7.66
N THR A 624 -11.00 -17.83 6.65
CA THR A 624 -11.40 -17.80 5.24
C THR A 624 -11.83 -19.20 4.74
N GLU A 625 -11.09 -20.25 5.09
CA GLU A 625 -11.48 -21.64 4.77
C GLU A 625 -12.79 -22.04 5.45
N ARG A 626 -13.00 -21.67 6.73
CA ARG A 626 -14.26 -21.91 7.44
C ARG A 626 -15.44 -21.20 6.78
N LYS A 627 -15.26 -19.92 6.43
CA LYS A 627 -16.26 -19.10 5.73
C LYS A 627 -16.63 -19.68 4.35
N ALA A 628 -15.65 -20.21 3.61
CA ALA A 628 -15.90 -20.95 2.37
C ALA A 628 -16.68 -22.25 2.61
N SER A 629 -16.35 -23.00 3.66
CA SER A 629 -17.06 -24.23 4.05
C SER A 629 -18.53 -23.94 4.42
N LEU A 630 -18.79 -22.94 5.28
CA LEU A 630 -20.14 -22.50 5.65
C LEU A 630 -20.95 -22.04 4.43
N LYS A 631 -20.33 -21.32 3.49
CA LYS A 631 -20.94 -20.92 2.22
C LYS A 631 -21.33 -22.12 1.35
N GLY A 632 -20.47 -23.14 1.27
CA GLY A 632 -20.77 -24.40 0.57
C GLY A 632 -21.97 -25.15 1.17
N THR A 633 -22.06 -25.19 2.51
CA THR A 633 -23.21 -25.76 3.23
C THR A 633 -24.49 -24.99 2.93
N LEU A 634 -24.46 -23.65 2.98
CA LEU A 634 -25.60 -22.79 2.61
C LEU A 634 -26.06 -23.01 1.16
N SER A 635 -25.14 -23.12 0.20
CA SER A 635 -25.50 -23.37 -1.20
C SER A 635 -26.14 -24.76 -1.41
N ASN A 636 -25.68 -25.80 -0.71
CA ASN A 636 -26.36 -27.11 -0.72
C ASN A 636 -27.76 -27.05 -0.10
N TYR A 637 -27.92 -26.32 1.00
CA TYR A 637 -29.21 -26.13 1.67
C TYR A 637 -30.21 -25.38 0.76
N GLN A 638 -29.75 -24.33 0.08
CA GLN A 638 -30.53 -23.59 -0.93
C GLN A 638 -30.91 -24.47 -2.13
N ARG A 639 -29.98 -25.33 -2.61
CA ARG A 639 -30.24 -26.25 -3.73
C ARG A 639 -31.33 -27.26 -3.38
N LEU A 640 -31.22 -27.96 -2.25
CA LEU A 640 -32.22 -28.94 -1.81
C LEU A 640 -33.59 -28.28 -1.56
N GLY A 641 -33.62 -27.10 -0.93
CA GLY A 641 -34.84 -26.32 -0.76
C GLY A 641 -35.40 -25.70 -2.05
N GLY A 642 -34.63 -25.71 -3.14
CA GLY A 642 -35.06 -25.35 -4.50
C GLY A 642 -35.62 -26.55 -5.25
N GLU A 643 -34.93 -27.69 -5.20
CA GLU A 643 -35.36 -28.98 -5.78
C GLU A 643 -36.72 -29.41 -5.20
N ALA A 644 -36.89 -29.38 -3.87
CA ALA A 644 -38.18 -29.66 -3.23
C ALA A 644 -39.31 -28.71 -3.69
N ARG A 645 -39.01 -27.41 -3.91
CA ARG A 645 -39.97 -26.43 -4.43
C ARG A 645 -40.28 -26.59 -5.92
N TYR A 646 -39.36 -27.17 -6.69
CA TYR A 646 -39.59 -27.50 -8.10
C TYR A 646 -40.55 -28.70 -8.22
N HIS A 647 -40.29 -29.78 -7.50
CA HIS A 647 -41.18 -30.95 -7.47
C HIS A 647 -42.58 -30.60 -6.94
N ALA A 648 -42.68 -29.77 -5.89
CA ALA A 648 -43.97 -29.28 -5.38
C ALA A 648 -44.74 -28.31 -6.30
N ARG A 649 -44.14 -27.89 -7.43
CA ARG A 649 -44.77 -27.03 -8.46
C ARG A 649 -45.01 -27.75 -9.80
N GLY A 650 -44.75 -29.06 -9.87
CA GLY A 650 -45.00 -29.89 -11.06
C GLY A 650 -46.42 -30.47 -11.14
N HIS A 651 -47.36 -29.91 -10.38
CA HIS A 651 -48.77 -30.31 -10.27
C HIS A 651 -49.69 -29.26 -10.92
#